data_AF-A0A7S3LJY6-F1
#
_entry.id   AF-A0A7S3LJY6-F1
#
_cell.length_a   1.000
_cell.length_b   1.000
_cell.length_c   1.000
_cell.angle_alpha   90.00
_cell.angle_beta   90.00
_cell.angle_gamma   90.00
#
_symmetry.space_group_name_H-M   'P 1'
#
loop_
_entity.id
_entity.type
_entity.pdbx_description
1 polymer ?
#
loop_
_entity_poly.entity_id
_entity_poly.type
_entity_poly.pdbx_seq_one_letter_code
_entity_poly.pdbx_strand_id
1 'polypeptide(L)'
;MNGGQHVNFIADQIASKLSTVVSKKCKGVKLKPYQIKNHLWIFVNALIVNPAFDSQTKETLTTVSSKFGPAEFKPELSSKTLKEVEKSGIVDNVVYWAKAKQMKDLSRKAGAKKSKVTGIDKLDDANNAGGRNSDKCTLILTEGDSAKTLAISGLSVVGRDNYGVFPLKGKLLNVRDASHTQIMKNLEIQNICKIMGLQPGKKYEGSKGLRYGHLMIMTDQDHDGSHIKGLLFNFVHHFWPELLKVPGFLQVFITPIVKATKGKEILTFYTMPEYEDWYKTIDASKWKIKYYKGLGTSTAKEAKEYFANIDKNRIDMAWEGEEGGKSIEMAFSKKKIRERKEWLNDFEPGTRMDFNVDQINYKTFVNNELILFSIADNERSLPSIVDGFKPSQRKVLFGAFKRKLKQEIKVAQLAGYVSEHAAYHHGEMSLSSTIVGMAQTFVGSNNINFLFPSGQFGSRIMGGKDAASSRYIFTKLATLSRFVFHQNDDAILNYLEDDGQSIEPNFYLPIIPTVLVNGSIGIGTGWSTEIPMFNPRDIVEYIRLKIKSQDTSEVVLQPWYRGFEGTIRPDTKEGRFLIRGLFERLGEEDNEAPNTLKITELPVGTWTTPYKQFLEDEKVFPHGQIKDVREHHTDVSVSFTIVMSDELAAKVNTDAKLIKLFKLESAVSTLNMTAFNKDGKIQKYKSAEDIIDEFFVIRLAGYVDRKAHLESVLESECTRLENKARFVRETSEGKISLLKRKKKDLEDELTKKKYFKNDGNFDYLLNMQIHNICLEKVAEIEKTRDAKRQELDTLRSKSAADLWEDDLNCFVKAYDDNEEEEKKEMQLLIEQQANAKGNKTTRQRKKAKTKKEKSTKDKPAKKEKEKVEEDEILSLADRLKKRLEVTPVIQKKGLQKKRAKEDTPKGITPAVRPKDKKTKKGRNKMEEESDDDDFVVDDFEISAIEVENKRPIRRTKAPVTYVIDDSDEEDEEDSYVEENEDDDEDY
;
A
#
# COMPACT_ATOMS: atom_id res chain seq x y z
N MET A 1 -20.25 58.67 -9.52
CA MET A 1 -19.30 58.40 -10.62
C MET A 1 -19.39 56.92 -10.90
N ASN A 2 -20.09 56.55 -11.98
CA ASN A 2 -20.58 55.18 -12.16
C ASN A 2 -19.65 54.35 -13.08
N GLY A 3 -18.73 55.02 -13.77
CA GLY A 3 -17.56 54.43 -14.43
C GLY A 3 -17.89 53.82 -15.79
N GLY A 4 -17.86 52.49 -15.88
CA GLY A 4 -18.20 51.75 -17.10
C GLY A 4 -17.03 51.01 -17.73
N GLN A 5 -17.15 50.72 -19.03
CA GLN A 5 -16.27 49.79 -19.75
C GLN A 5 -14.79 50.20 -19.75
N HIS A 6 -14.47 51.49 -19.84
CA HIS A 6 -13.09 51.99 -19.82
C HIS A 6 -12.41 51.74 -18.46
N VAL A 7 -13.13 52.00 -17.35
CA VAL A 7 -12.66 51.71 -15.98
C VAL A 7 -12.46 50.21 -15.78
N ASN A 8 -13.44 49.40 -16.20
CA ASN A 8 -13.35 47.94 -16.11
C ASN A 8 -12.16 47.38 -16.90
N PHE A 9 -11.95 47.85 -18.14
CA PHE A 9 -10.87 47.36 -18.99
C PHE A 9 -9.47 47.53 -18.38
N ILE A 10 -9.22 48.62 -17.64
CA ILE A 10 -7.97 48.82 -16.89
C ILE A 10 -7.97 47.98 -15.60
N ALA A 11 -9.07 48.01 -14.84
CA ALA A 11 -9.19 47.30 -13.58
C ALA A 11 -9.06 45.76 -13.73
N ASP A 12 -9.55 45.19 -14.83
CA ASP A 12 -9.48 43.75 -15.11
C ASP A 12 -8.08 43.30 -15.52
N GLN A 13 -7.29 44.14 -16.20
CA GLN A 13 -5.87 43.84 -16.47
C GLN A 13 -5.08 43.73 -15.16
N ILE A 14 -5.25 44.71 -14.25
CA ILE A 14 -4.60 44.70 -12.93
C ILE A 14 -5.10 43.52 -12.10
N ALA A 15 -6.43 43.33 -11.99
CA ALA A 15 -7.02 42.27 -11.18
C ALA A 15 -6.65 40.87 -11.68
N SER A 16 -6.55 40.65 -13.00
CA SER A 16 -6.10 39.38 -13.59
C SER A 16 -4.65 39.07 -13.18
N LYS A 17 -3.73 40.04 -13.38
CA LYS A 17 -2.32 39.88 -13.03
C LYS A 17 -2.11 39.66 -11.53
N LEU A 18 -2.75 40.48 -10.68
CA LEU A 18 -2.68 40.33 -9.22
C LEU A 18 -3.34 39.04 -8.75
N SER A 19 -4.39 38.54 -9.42
CA SER A 19 -5.00 37.25 -9.08
C SER A 19 -4.01 36.10 -9.24
N THR A 20 -3.20 36.10 -10.32
CA THR A 20 -2.14 35.10 -10.50
C THR A 20 -1.09 35.18 -9.38
N VAL A 21 -0.64 36.38 -9.01
CA VAL A 21 0.38 36.59 -7.96
C VAL A 21 -0.14 36.19 -6.58
N VAL A 22 -1.37 36.61 -6.23
CA VAL A 22 -2.00 36.25 -4.95
C VAL A 22 -2.30 34.75 -4.88
N SER A 23 -2.72 34.12 -5.99
CA SER A 23 -2.95 32.67 -6.03
C SER A 23 -1.65 31.87 -5.85
N LYS A 24 -0.49 32.40 -6.28
CA LYS A 24 0.84 31.84 -5.95
C LYS A 24 1.19 32.02 -4.47
N LYS A 25 1.09 33.24 -3.92
CA LYS A 25 1.37 33.52 -2.49
C LYS A 25 0.40 32.85 -1.51
N CYS A 26 -0.82 32.53 -1.94
CA CYS A 26 -1.88 31.96 -1.13
C CYS A 26 -2.52 30.76 -1.85
N LYS A 27 -1.78 29.64 -1.91
CA LYS A 27 -2.21 28.39 -2.55
C LYS A 27 -3.63 28.00 -2.08
N GLY A 28 -4.48 27.59 -3.03
CA GLY A 28 -5.87 27.21 -2.78
C GLY A 28 -6.91 28.35 -2.76
N VAL A 29 -6.52 29.63 -2.91
CA VAL A 29 -7.47 30.76 -2.89
C VAL A 29 -7.74 31.32 -4.29
N LYS A 30 -8.82 30.84 -4.93
CA LYS A 30 -9.34 31.47 -6.16
C LYS A 30 -10.13 32.73 -5.83
N LEU A 31 -9.45 33.88 -5.80
CA LEU A 31 -10.10 35.19 -5.69
C LEU A 31 -10.86 35.53 -6.98
N LYS A 32 -12.07 36.05 -6.84
CA LYS A 32 -12.84 36.59 -7.97
C LYS A 32 -12.32 37.99 -8.30
N PRO A 33 -12.24 38.42 -9.59
CA PRO A 33 -11.66 39.71 -9.96
C PRO A 33 -12.22 40.92 -9.18
N TYR A 34 -13.52 40.95 -8.90
CA TYR A 34 -14.14 42.03 -8.10
C TYR A 34 -13.55 42.15 -6.69
N GLN A 35 -13.10 41.04 -6.08
CA GLN A 35 -12.54 41.04 -4.73
C GLN A 35 -11.22 41.80 -4.71
N ILE A 36 -10.42 41.67 -5.78
CA ILE A 36 -9.16 42.42 -5.95
C ILE A 36 -9.47 43.88 -6.32
N LYS A 37 -10.47 44.13 -7.19
CA LYS A 37 -10.92 45.48 -7.54
C LYS A 37 -11.34 46.31 -6.31
N ASN A 38 -11.91 45.69 -5.28
CA ASN A 38 -12.27 46.36 -4.03
C ASN A 38 -11.07 46.88 -3.21
N HIS A 39 -9.84 46.46 -3.53
CA HIS A 39 -8.60 46.97 -2.92
C HIS A 39 -7.83 47.91 -3.85
N LEU A 40 -8.36 48.24 -5.03
CA LEU A 40 -7.77 49.17 -5.99
C LEU A 40 -8.43 50.55 -5.91
N TRP A 41 -7.60 51.59 -5.93
CA TRP A 41 -8.03 52.93 -6.30
C TRP A 41 -7.39 53.26 -7.65
N ILE A 42 -8.21 53.55 -8.67
CA ILE A 42 -7.73 53.83 -10.03
C ILE A 42 -8.25 55.17 -10.53
N PHE A 43 -7.35 55.93 -11.14
CA PHE A 43 -7.67 57.15 -11.87
C PHE A 43 -7.51 56.83 -13.35
N VAL A 44 -8.59 56.98 -14.12
CA VAL A 44 -8.61 56.68 -15.56
C VAL A 44 -9.07 57.93 -16.29
N ASN A 45 -8.17 58.49 -17.10
CA ASN A 45 -8.48 59.55 -18.06
C ASN A 45 -8.25 58.99 -19.47
N ALA A 46 -9.26 59.06 -20.33
CA ALA A 46 -9.22 58.40 -21.64
C ALA A 46 -10.05 59.19 -22.67
N LEU A 47 -9.52 59.26 -23.89
CA LEU A 47 -10.24 59.77 -25.07
C LEU A 47 -10.76 58.57 -25.87
N ILE A 48 -12.08 58.44 -25.96
CA ILE A 48 -12.76 57.30 -26.60
C ILE A 48 -13.40 57.77 -27.90
N VAL A 49 -13.16 57.06 -29.00
CA VAL A 49 -13.78 57.35 -30.30
C VAL A 49 -15.26 56.98 -30.26
N ASN A 50 -16.15 57.91 -30.64
CA ASN A 50 -17.60 57.74 -30.70
C ASN A 50 -18.20 57.05 -29.44
N PRO A 51 -18.08 57.68 -28.25
CA PRO A 51 -18.45 57.06 -26.98
C PRO A 51 -19.97 56.94 -26.84
N ALA A 52 -20.42 55.77 -26.42
CA ALA A 52 -21.79 55.45 -26.03
C ALA A 52 -21.88 55.33 -24.51
N PHE A 53 -22.98 55.81 -23.94
CA PHE A 53 -23.25 55.83 -22.52
C PHE A 53 -24.59 55.14 -22.22
N ASP A 54 -24.85 54.86 -20.95
CA ASP A 54 -26.13 54.31 -20.47
C ASP A 54 -27.31 55.29 -20.59
N SER A 55 -27.03 56.59 -20.54
CA SER A 55 -28.01 57.65 -20.37
C SER A 55 -27.47 59.02 -20.80
N GLN A 56 -28.36 60.02 -20.90
CA GLN A 56 -28.00 61.38 -21.30
C GLN A 56 -27.11 62.11 -20.28
N THR A 57 -27.08 61.69 -19.01
CA THR A 57 -26.14 62.23 -18.00
C THR A 57 -24.70 61.74 -18.21
N LYS A 58 -24.50 60.71 -19.05
CA LYS A 58 -23.19 60.17 -19.47
C LYS A 58 -22.30 59.70 -18.31
N GLU A 59 -22.90 59.25 -17.21
CA GLU A 59 -22.19 58.82 -16.01
C GLU A 59 -21.52 57.43 -16.12
N THR A 60 -22.02 56.57 -17.03
CA THR A 60 -21.48 55.23 -17.27
C THR A 60 -21.20 54.99 -18.76
N LEU A 61 -19.94 54.73 -19.13
CA LEU A 61 -19.58 54.38 -20.52
C LEU A 61 -19.96 52.92 -20.84
N THR A 62 -20.69 52.72 -21.93
CA THR A 62 -21.14 51.41 -22.42
C THR A 62 -20.41 50.92 -23.67
N THR A 63 -19.62 51.76 -24.35
CA THR A 63 -18.76 51.34 -25.49
C THR A 63 -17.88 50.14 -25.12
N VAL A 64 -17.94 49.06 -25.91
CA VAL A 64 -17.09 47.89 -25.72
C VAL A 64 -15.62 48.18 -26.06
N SER A 65 -14.68 47.50 -25.40
CA SER A 65 -13.24 47.79 -25.51
C SER A 65 -12.61 47.56 -26.90
N SER A 66 -13.28 46.82 -27.78
CA SER A 66 -12.91 46.68 -29.20
C SER A 66 -13.25 47.92 -30.05
N LYS A 67 -14.02 48.88 -29.50
CA LYS A 67 -14.46 50.11 -30.18
C LYS A 67 -13.92 51.38 -29.51
N PHE A 68 -12.90 51.29 -28.65
CA PHE A 68 -12.31 52.48 -28.01
C PHE A 68 -11.55 53.38 -28.99
N GLY A 69 -10.99 52.81 -30.06
CA GLY A 69 -10.23 53.49 -31.10
C GLY A 69 -9.55 52.47 -32.02
N PRO A 70 -8.56 52.87 -32.84
CA PRO A 70 -7.72 51.93 -33.59
C PRO A 70 -6.96 51.00 -32.64
N ALA A 71 -6.66 49.77 -33.08
CA ALA A 71 -6.09 48.72 -32.22
C ALA A 71 -4.74 49.12 -31.57
N GLU A 72 -3.94 49.93 -32.27
CA GLU A 72 -2.65 50.47 -31.84
C GLU A 72 -2.73 51.39 -30.61
N PHE A 73 -3.89 52.01 -30.36
CA PHE A 73 -4.13 52.94 -29.25
C PHE A 73 -4.90 52.32 -28.08
N LYS A 74 -5.06 50.99 -28.08
CA LYS A 74 -5.74 50.29 -27.00
C LYS A 74 -4.88 50.35 -25.71
N PRO A 75 -5.41 50.81 -24.56
CA PRO A 75 -4.61 51.07 -23.38
C PRO A 75 -4.28 49.76 -22.62
N GLU A 76 -3.24 49.07 -23.07
CA GLU A 76 -2.67 47.91 -22.38
C GLU A 76 -1.60 48.37 -21.37
N LEU A 77 -1.70 47.88 -20.13
CA LEU A 77 -0.78 48.26 -19.06
C LEU A 77 0.57 47.60 -19.26
N SER A 78 1.64 48.41 -19.24
CA SER A 78 2.99 47.90 -19.40
C SER A 78 3.36 46.89 -18.30
N SER A 79 4.21 45.91 -18.65
CA SER A 79 4.73 44.93 -17.69
C SER A 79 5.49 45.59 -16.54
N LYS A 80 6.10 46.75 -16.76
CA LYS A 80 6.75 47.59 -15.73
C LYS A 80 5.71 48.14 -14.74
N THR A 81 4.66 48.79 -15.24
CA THR A 81 3.58 49.34 -14.40
C THR A 81 2.90 48.25 -13.57
N LEU A 82 2.65 47.07 -14.15
CA LEU A 82 2.08 45.94 -13.42
C LEU A 82 3.01 45.42 -12.30
N LYS A 83 4.33 45.40 -12.51
CA LYS A 83 5.33 45.08 -11.46
C LYS A 83 5.41 46.15 -10.37
N GLU A 84 5.24 47.42 -10.71
CA GLU A 84 5.20 48.52 -9.72
C GLU A 84 3.94 48.43 -8.85
N VAL A 85 2.77 48.14 -9.45
CA VAL A 85 1.54 47.87 -8.70
C VAL A 85 1.67 46.62 -7.82
N GLU A 86 2.31 45.56 -8.30
CA GLU A 86 2.61 44.36 -7.49
C GLU A 86 3.43 44.67 -6.22
N LYS A 87 4.39 45.60 -6.32
CA LYS A 87 5.25 46.07 -5.21
C LYS A 87 4.61 47.11 -4.29
N SER A 88 3.42 47.62 -4.60
CA SER A 88 2.74 48.69 -3.82
C SER A 88 2.17 48.24 -2.45
N GLY A 89 2.42 47.00 -2.02
CA GLY A 89 1.82 46.40 -0.82
C GLY A 89 0.37 45.93 -0.99
N ILE A 90 -0.28 46.21 -2.12
CA ILE A 90 -1.64 45.72 -2.41
C ILE A 90 -1.75 44.20 -2.36
N VAL A 91 -0.73 43.49 -2.85
CA VAL A 91 -0.68 42.01 -2.83
C VAL A 91 -0.81 41.49 -1.40
N ASP A 92 -0.08 42.09 -0.46
CA ASP A 92 -0.03 41.62 0.92
C ASP A 92 -1.31 41.99 1.69
N ASN A 93 -1.91 43.15 1.39
CA ASN A 93 -3.25 43.52 1.86
C ASN A 93 -4.34 42.55 1.37
N VAL A 94 -4.30 42.17 0.08
CA VAL A 94 -5.26 41.22 -0.51
C VAL A 94 -5.05 39.80 0.05
N VAL A 95 -3.79 39.37 0.26
CA VAL A 95 -3.45 38.10 0.94
C VAL A 95 -3.94 38.10 2.39
N TYR A 96 -3.74 39.20 3.13
CA TYR A 96 -4.23 39.33 4.50
C TYR A 96 -5.76 39.25 4.56
N TRP A 97 -6.47 39.99 3.70
CA TRP A 97 -7.93 39.91 3.60
C TRP A 97 -8.42 38.51 3.22
N ALA A 98 -7.74 37.84 2.27
CA ALA A 98 -8.06 36.48 1.86
C ALA A 98 -7.94 35.48 3.03
N LYS A 99 -6.83 35.52 3.78
CA LYS A 99 -6.61 34.69 4.98
C LYS A 99 -7.64 34.99 6.08
N ALA A 100 -7.93 36.27 6.35
CA ALA A 100 -8.94 36.68 7.33
C ALA A 100 -10.35 36.18 6.94
N LYS A 101 -10.70 36.24 5.65
CA LYS A 101 -11.96 35.70 5.14
C LYS A 101 -12.02 34.18 5.28
N GLN A 102 -10.95 33.45 4.94
CA GLN A 102 -10.86 32.00 5.12
C GLN A 102 -11.07 31.60 6.59
N MET A 103 -10.40 32.28 7.53
CA MET A 103 -10.61 32.03 8.96
C MET A 103 -12.06 32.29 9.39
N LYS A 104 -12.70 33.34 8.85
CA LYS A 104 -14.12 33.63 9.11
C LYS A 104 -15.06 32.56 8.53
N ASP A 105 -14.80 32.06 7.32
CA ASP A 105 -15.59 31.00 6.67
C ASP A 105 -15.41 29.65 7.40
N LEU A 106 -14.20 29.34 7.87
CA LEU A 106 -13.91 28.22 8.79
C LEU A 106 -14.68 28.37 10.11
N SER A 107 -14.58 29.53 10.77
CA SER A 107 -15.29 29.81 12.02
C SER A 107 -16.83 29.76 11.89
N ARG A 108 -17.39 29.90 10.67
CA ARG A 108 -18.82 29.77 10.43
C ARG A 108 -19.29 28.31 10.35
N LYS A 109 -18.41 27.39 9.90
CA LYS A 109 -18.68 25.94 9.93
C LYS A 109 -18.30 25.29 11.26
N ALA A 110 -17.28 25.82 11.94
CA ALA A 110 -16.89 25.41 13.28
C ALA A 110 -18.00 25.73 14.28
N GLY A 111 -18.19 24.86 15.28
CA GLY A 111 -19.26 25.04 16.26
C GLY A 111 -18.96 26.16 17.24
N ALA A 112 -19.91 27.07 17.46
CA ALA A 112 -19.93 27.88 18.69
C ALA A 112 -20.28 26.99 19.89
N LYS A 113 -19.90 27.41 21.11
CA LYS A 113 -20.32 26.73 22.35
C LYS A 113 -21.85 26.62 22.40
N LYS A 114 -22.34 25.38 22.41
CA LYS A 114 -23.74 25.00 22.66
C LYS A 114 -23.76 24.07 23.86
N SER A 115 -24.87 24.04 24.59
CA SER A 115 -25.06 23.08 25.68
C SER A 115 -25.03 21.65 25.15
N LYS A 116 -25.85 21.33 24.15
CA LYS A 116 -25.85 20.02 23.47
C LYS A 116 -25.40 20.13 22.01
N VAL A 117 -24.74 19.08 21.53
CA VAL A 117 -24.39 18.87 20.11
C VAL A 117 -25.22 17.71 19.58
N THR A 118 -25.69 17.82 18.34
CA THR A 118 -26.51 16.81 17.66
C THR A 118 -26.00 16.57 16.23
N GLY A 119 -26.28 15.41 15.66
CA GLY A 119 -25.84 15.04 14.30
C GLY A 119 -24.39 14.58 14.21
N ILE A 120 -23.84 14.00 15.28
CA ILE A 120 -22.55 13.30 15.30
C ILE A 120 -22.77 11.94 15.96
N ASP A 121 -23.08 10.92 15.15
CA ASP A 121 -23.62 9.64 15.61
C ASP A 121 -22.65 8.85 16.51
N LYS A 122 -21.33 9.04 16.32
CA LYS A 122 -20.29 8.37 17.11
C LYS A 122 -19.88 9.12 18.40
N LEU A 123 -20.52 10.24 18.75
CA LEU A 123 -20.21 10.98 19.98
C LEU A 123 -20.98 10.42 21.18
N ASP A 124 -20.27 9.99 22.21
CA ASP A 124 -20.79 9.80 23.56
C ASP A 124 -20.46 11.06 24.38
N ASP A 125 -21.37 12.03 24.41
CA ASP A 125 -21.15 13.35 25.00
C ASP A 125 -21.29 13.32 26.54
N ALA A 126 -20.42 14.02 27.28
CA ALA A 126 -20.51 14.11 28.74
C ALA A 126 -21.75 14.91 29.17
N ASN A 127 -22.44 14.50 30.25
CA ASN A 127 -23.70 15.15 30.65
C ASN A 127 -23.54 16.65 31.00
N ASN A 128 -22.38 17.06 31.53
CA ASN A 128 -22.06 18.45 31.86
C ASN A 128 -21.41 19.25 30.71
N ALA A 129 -21.10 18.61 29.57
CA ALA A 129 -20.42 19.26 28.45
C ALA A 129 -21.20 20.48 27.95
N GLY A 130 -20.50 21.57 27.65
CA GLY A 130 -21.13 22.82 27.23
C GLY A 130 -21.92 23.57 28.31
N GLY A 131 -22.09 22.99 29.50
CA GLY A 131 -22.82 23.57 30.63
C GLY A 131 -21.99 24.51 31.50
N ARG A 132 -22.36 24.59 32.79
CA ARG A 132 -21.64 25.38 33.82
C ARG A 132 -20.34 24.72 34.26
N ASN A 133 -20.33 23.39 34.41
CA ASN A 133 -19.17 22.59 34.81
C ASN A 133 -18.32 22.13 33.61
N SER A 134 -18.46 22.78 32.44
CA SER A 134 -17.77 22.37 31.21
C SER A 134 -16.24 22.40 31.34
N ASP A 135 -15.73 23.25 32.23
CA ASP A 135 -14.32 23.37 32.64
C ASP A 135 -13.78 22.11 33.32
N LYS A 136 -14.64 21.26 33.88
CA LYS A 136 -14.29 19.98 34.49
C LYS A 136 -14.50 18.78 33.57
N CYS A 137 -15.01 19.00 32.36
CA CYS A 137 -15.30 17.93 31.41
C CYS A 137 -14.07 17.62 30.55
N THR A 138 -13.75 16.34 30.42
CA THR A 138 -12.71 15.81 29.52
C THR A 138 -13.34 15.12 28.31
N LEU A 139 -12.93 15.50 27.10
CA LEU A 139 -13.23 14.73 25.89
C LEU A 139 -12.09 13.75 25.64
N ILE A 140 -12.39 12.46 25.58
CA ILE A 140 -11.45 11.41 25.21
C ILE A 140 -11.57 11.19 23.69
N LEU A 141 -10.51 11.52 22.95
CA LEU A 141 -10.35 11.15 21.55
C LEU A 141 -9.69 9.78 21.47
N THR A 142 -10.35 8.82 20.83
CA THR A 142 -9.88 7.42 20.76
C THR A 142 -9.48 7.02 19.35
N GLU A 143 -8.46 6.18 19.20
CA GLU A 143 -8.08 5.60 17.91
C GLU A 143 -9.07 4.48 17.51
N GLY A 144 -9.98 4.79 16.59
CA GLY A 144 -10.99 3.85 16.11
C GLY A 144 -12.10 3.50 17.12
N ASP A 145 -13.01 2.63 16.68
CA ASP A 145 -14.16 2.18 17.48
C ASP A 145 -13.79 1.14 18.55
N SER A 146 -12.65 0.45 18.38
CA SER A 146 -12.07 -0.49 19.35
C SER A 146 -11.67 0.22 20.65
N ALA A 147 -10.84 1.26 20.53
CA ALA A 147 -10.43 2.10 21.65
C ALA A 147 -11.61 2.83 22.30
N LYS A 148 -12.58 3.31 21.51
CA LYS A 148 -13.86 3.86 22.02
C LYS A 148 -14.58 2.88 22.95
N THR A 149 -14.65 1.61 22.57
CA THR A 149 -15.35 0.59 23.37
C THR A 149 -14.63 0.33 24.70
N LEU A 150 -13.30 0.41 24.71
CA LEU A 150 -12.49 0.37 25.93
C LEU A 150 -12.77 1.59 26.83
N ALA A 151 -12.77 2.80 26.26
CA ALA A 151 -13.07 4.04 26.99
C ALA A 151 -14.49 4.04 27.59
N ILE A 152 -15.52 3.62 26.84
CA ILE A 152 -16.90 3.46 27.35
C ILE A 152 -16.97 2.46 28.51
N SER A 153 -16.18 1.38 28.46
CA SER A 153 -16.07 0.43 29.57
C SER A 153 -15.47 1.11 30.82
N GLY A 154 -14.47 1.97 30.63
CA GLY A 154 -13.89 2.83 31.65
C GLY A 154 -14.85 3.87 32.24
N LEU A 155 -15.75 4.46 31.43
CA LEU A 155 -16.77 5.41 31.88
C LEU A 155 -17.75 4.81 32.92
N SER A 156 -17.86 3.47 33.01
CA SER A 156 -18.63 2.82 34.07
C SER A 156 -18.01 2.96 35.47
N VAL A 157 -16.77 3.43 35.57
CA VAL A 157 -16.04 3.71 36.82
C VAL A 157 -16.01 5.21 37.13
N VAL A 158 -15.56 6.03 36.17
CA VAL A 158 -15.39 7.49 36.37
C VAL A 158 -16.69 8.31 36.16
N GLY A 159 -17.74 7.68 35.65
CA GLY A 159 -19.03 8.31 35.35
C GLY A 159 -19.09 9.04 34.01
N ARG A 160 -20.31 9.29 33.53
CA ARG A 160 -20.60 10.00 32.26
C ARG A 160 -20.77 11.51 32.40
N ASP A 161 -20.72 12.04 33.62
CA ASP A 161 -21.01 13.46 33.86
C ASP A 161 -19.92 14.38 33.32
N ASN A 162 -18.66 13.98 33.53
CA ASN A 162 -17.48 14.79 33.21
C ASN A 162 -16.60 14.16 32.12
N TYR A 163 -16.97 13.01 31.54
CA TYR A 163 -16.16 12.33 30.52
C TYR A 163 -17.02 12.00 29.30
N GLY A 164 -16.57 12.47 28.14
CA GLY A 164 -17.15 12.15 26.83
C GLY A 164 -16.13 11.39 25.97
N VAL A 165 -16.60 10.65 24.97
CA VAL A 165 -15.75 9.83 24.08
C VAL A 165 -16.13 10.08 22.62
N PHE A 166 -15.12 10.29 21.77
CA PHE A 166 -15.30 10.40 20.32
C PHE A 166 -14.16 9.66 19.58
N PRO A 167 -14.48 8.72 18.66
CA PRO A 167 -13.47 7.98 17.91
C PRO A 167 -13.01 8.77 16.69
N LEU A 168 -11.70 8.80 16.49
CA LEU A 168 -11.10 9.13 15.21
C LEU A 168 -11.25 7.94 14.26
N LYS A 169 -11.35 8.22 12.96
CA LYS A 169 -11.33 7.21 11.90
C LYS A 169 -9.92 6.65 11.66
N GLY A 170 -8.90 7.47 11.84
CA GLY A 170 -7.50 7.13 11.56
C GLY A 170 -6.58 8.33 11.78
N LYS A 171 -5.56 8.47 10.93
CA LYS A 171 -4.60 9.59 10.99
C LYS A 171 -5.29 10.92 10.67
N LEU A 172 -5.23 11.86 11.62
CA LEU A 172 -5.79 13.20 11.45
C LEU A 172 -5.04 13.96 10.34
N LEU A 173 -5.77 14.67 9.48
CA LEU A 173 -5.19 15.53 8.43
C LEU A 173 -4.17 16.54 9.01
N ASN A 174 -2.95 16.58 8.45
CA ASN A 174 -1.95 17.60 8.80
C ASN A 174 -2.40 19.00 8.33
N VAL A 175 -2.90 19.80 9.26
CA VAL A 175 -3.54 21.09 8.94
C VAL A 175 -2.57 22.22 8.58
N ARG A 176 -1.25 22.09 8.80
CA ARG A 176 -0.28 23.16 8.49
C ARG A 176 -0.14 23.42 6.99
N ASP A 177 -0.08 22.33 6.24
CA ASP A 177 0.22 22.34 4.81
C ASP A 177 -0.99 21.91 3.95
N ALA A 178 -2.10 21.49 4.58
CA ALA A 178 -3.36 21.24 3.89
C ALA A 178 -4.00 22.54 3.38
N SER A 179 -4.61 22.48 2.19
CA SER A 179 -5.38 23.60 1.67
C SER A 179 -6.62 23.87 2.53
N HIS A 180 -7.05 25.13 2.58
CA HIS A 180 -8.30 25.53 3.24
C HIS A 180 -9.50 24.71 2.75
N THR A 181 -9.51 24.27 1.49
CA THR A 181 -10.58 23.42 0.93
C THR A 181 -10.56 22.01 1.51
N GLN A 182 -9.39 21.38 1.69
CA GLN A 182 -9.25 20.08 2.37
C GLN A 182 -9.73 20.19 3.82
N ILE A 183 -9.25 21.18 4.58
CA ILE A 183 -9.65 21.42 5.98
C ILE A 183 -11.17 21.67 6.09
N MET A 184 -11.76 22.42 5.14
CA MET A 184 -13.20 22.72 5.09
C MET A 184 -14.08 21.57 4.58
N LYS A 185 -13.49 20.50 4.03
CA LYS A 185 -14.16 19.26 3.63
C LYS A 185 -14.01 18.16 4.68
N ASN A 186 -12.85 18.07 5.32
CA ASN A 186 -12.56 17.06 6.35
C ASN A 186 -13.62 17.12 7.46
N LEU A 187 -14.35 16.02 7.62
CA LEU A 187 -15.49 15.93 8.54
C LEU A 187 -15.03 15.73 9.99
N GLU A 188 -13.87 15.12 10.19
CA GLU A 188 -13.31 14.81 11.51
C GLU A 188 -12.87 16.07 12.25
N ILE A 189 -12.07 16.93 11.60
CA ILE A 189 -11.70 18.26 12.11
C ILE A 189 -12.97 19.08 12.45
N GLN A 190 -13.98 19.05 11.57
CA GLN A 190 -15.24 19.73 11.82
C GLN A 190 -15.97 19.17 13.05
N ASN A 191 -15.96 17.85 13.24
CA ASN A 191 -16.61 17.20 14.38
C ASN A 191 -15.87 17.54 15.68
N ILE A 192 -14.55 17.39 15.74
CA ILE A 192 -13.73 17.81 16.90
C ILE A 192 -14.01 19.28 17.26
N CYS A 193 -14.01 20.19 16.27
CA CYS A 193 -14.34 21.59 16.50
C CYS A 193 -15.76 21.78 17.08
N LYS A 194 -16.76 21.08 16.56
CA LYS A 194 -18.16 21.17 17.05
C LYS A 194 -18.32 20.60 18.46
N ILE A 195 -17.68 19.47 18.76
CA ILE A 195 -17.75 18.78 20.05
C ILE A 195 -17.10 19.63 21.14
N MET A 196 -15.92 20.21 20.86
CA MET A 196 -15.19 21.08 21.79
C MET A 196 -15.72 22.52 21.85
N GLY A 197 -16.46 22.99 20.83
CA GLY A 197 -16.84 24.40 20.69
C GLY A 197 -15.68 25.32 20.28
N LEU A 198 -14.70 24.77 19.56
CA LEU A 198 -13.52 25.48 19.07
C LEU A 198 -13.85 26.31 17.82
N GLN A 199 -13.26 27.50 17.72
CA GLN A 199 -13.49 28.46 16.63
C GLN A 199 -12.14 28.93 16.05
N PRO A 200 -11.80 28.57 14.80
CA PRO A 200 -10.56 29.02 14.16
C PRO A 200 -10.44 30.56 14.15
N GLY A 201 -9.25 31.08 14.46
CA GLY A 201 -8.97 32.52 14.54
C GLY A 201 -9.40 33.20 15.84
N LYS A 202 -10.11 32.51 16.75
CA LYS A 202 -10.35 33.01 18.11
C LYS A 202 -9.16 32.66 19.02
N LYS A 203 -8.63 33.65 19.75
CA LYS A 203 -7.67 33.41 20.83
C LYS A 203 -8.39 32.94 22.10
N TYR A 204 -7.75 32.05 22.85
CA TYR A 204 -8.27 31.50 24.10
C TYR A 204 -7.25 31.73 25.21
N GLU A 205 -7.67 32.39 26.30
CA GLU A 205 -6.85 32.61 27.50
C GLU A 205 -6.96 31.42 28.50
N GLY A 206 -7.71 30.39 28.13
CA GLY A 206 -8.06 29.24 28.95
C GLY A 206 -9.22 28.46 28.33
N SER A 207 -9.67 27.39 28.98
CA SER A 207 -10.80 26.57 28.52
C SER A 207 -12.18 27.26 28.65
N LYS A 208 -12.24 28.46 29.24
CA LYS A 208 -13.48 29.26 29.36
C LYS A 208 -14.08 29.56 27.98
N GLY A 209 -15.31 29.11 27.78
CA GLY A 209 -16.02 29.26 26.51
C GLY A 209 -15.90 28.06 25.56
N LEU A 210 -15.21 26.99 25.96
CA LEU A 210 -15.29 25.67 25.32
C LEU A 210 -16.41 24.82 25.93
N ARG A 211 -16.72 23.68 25.29
CA ARG A 211 -17.63 22.65 25.81
C ARG A 211 -16.96 21.68 26.78
N TYR A 212 -15.65 21.51 26.65
CA TYR A 212 -14.81 20.66 27.49
C TYR A 212 -13.62 21.47 27.99
N GLY A 213 -13.20 21.18 29.22
CA GLY A 213 -12.04 21.77 29.90
C GLY A 213 -10.73 21.13 29.46
N HIS A 214 -10.79 19.83 29.14
CA HIS A 214 -9.65 18.99 28.82
C HIS A 214 -9.91 18.16 27.57
N LEU A 215 -8.84 17.82 26.86
CA LEU A 215 -8.81 16.96 25.69
C LEU A 215 -7.77 15.85 25.93
N MET A 216 -8.28 14.65 26.21
CA MET A 216 -7.48 13.46 26.46
C MET A 216 -7.35 12.63 25.19
N ILE A 217 -6.12 12.23 24.85
CA ILE A 217 -5.80 11.44 23.67
C ILE A 217 -5.52 10.00 24.09
N MET A 218 -6.25 9.04 23.53
CA MET A 218 -6.19 7.63 23.88
C MET A 218 -6.01 6.79 22.60
N THR A 219 -4.75 6.60 22.22
CA THR A 219 -4.32 5.83 21.05
C THR A 219 -3.80 4.47 21.47
N ASP A 220 -3.57 3.59 20.50
CA ASP A 220 -2.75 2.42 20.74
C ASP A 220 -1.32 2.87 21.14
N GLN A 221 -0.64 2.08 21.99
CA GLN A 221 0.69 2.43 22.51
C GLN A 221 1.79 1.95 21.54
N ASP A 222 1.63 2.31 20.28
CA ASP A 222 2.52 1.97 19.17
C ASP A 222 3.03 3.25 18.46
N HIS A 223 3.72 3.05 17.33
CA HIS A 223 4.27 4.15 16.56
C HIS A 223 3.19 4.99 15.85
N ASP A 224 2.15 4.39 15.27
CA ASP A 224 1.12 5.16 14.55
C ASP A 224 0.21 5.93 15.52
N GLY A 225 -0.08 5.39 16.70
CA GLY A 225 -0.73 6.10 17.80
C GLY A 225 0.10 7.30 18.27
N SER A 226 1.43 7.15 18.36
CA SER A 226 2.36 8.27 18.63
C SER A 226 2.26 9.38 17.58
N HIS A 227 2.10 9.03 16.29
CA HIS A 227 1.85 10.00 15.23
C HIS A 227 0.50 10.69 15.37
N ILE A 228 -0.57 9.98 15.75
CA ILE A 228 -1.90 10.57 16.01
C ILE A 228 -1.85 11.58 17.16
N LYS A 229 -1.14 11.28 18.26
CA LYS A 229 -0.87 12.24 19.35
C LYS A 229 -0.20 13.50 18.79
N GLY A 230 0.86 13.34 17.99
CA GLY A 230 1.57 14.44 17.36
C GLY A 230 0.71 15.28 16.40
N LEU A 231 -0.11 14.64 15.56
CA LEU A 231 -1.03 15.32 14.65
C LEU A 231 -2.11 16.13 15.38
N LEU A 232 -2.61 15.65 16.52
CA LEU A 232 -3.52 16.38 17.38
C LEU A 232 -2.83 17.57 18.06
N PHE A 233 -1.62 17.40 18.59
CA PHE A 233 -0.83 18.51 19.13
C PHE A 233 -0.55 19.58 18.05
N ASN A 234 -0.20 19.14 16.83
CA ASN A 234 -0.02 20.00 15.67
C ASN A 234 -1.31 20.76 15.29
N PHE A 235 -2.45 20.08 15.28
CA PHE A 235 -3.77 20.67 15.00
C PHE A 235 -4.12 21.79 15.99
N VAL A 236 -3.97 21.54 17.29
CA VAL A 236 -4.21 22.58 18.30
C VAL A 236 -3.14 23.67 18.23
N HIS A 237 -1.87 23.33 18.04
CA HIS A 237 -0.76 24.31 17.92
C HIS A 237 -0.93 25.23 16.71
N HIS A 238 -1.46 24.75 15.58
CA HIS A 238 -1.64 25.55 14.36
C HIS A 238 -2.79 26.57 14.49
N PHE A 239 -3.94 26.18 15.06
CA PHE A 239 -5.10 27.07 15.15
C PHE A 239 -5.22 27.84 16.47
N TRP A 240 -4.75 27.26 17.58
CA TRP A 240 -4.93 27.77 18.94
C TRP A 240 -3.69 27.50 19.83
N PRO A 241 -2.51 28.04 19.48
CA PRO A 241 -1.26 27.78 20.22
C PRO A 241 -1.35 28.11 21.71
N GLU A 242 -2.16 29.09 22.10
CA GLU A 242 -2.38 29.46 23.51
C GLU A 242 -3.02 28.33 24.33
N LEU A 243 -3.78 27.40 23.72
CA LEU A 243 -4.38 26.27 24.43
C LEU A 243 -3.35 25.22 24.86
N LEU A 244 -2.20 25.10 24.18
CA LEU A 244 -1.10 24.23 24.64
C LEU A 244 -0.49 24.73 25.96
N LYS A 245 -0.62 26.03 26.24
CA LYS A 245 -0.10 26.70 27.44
C LYS A 245 -1.01 26.57 28.65
N VAL A 246 -2.23 26.05 28.47
CA VAL A 246 -3.23 25.88 29.53
C VAL A 246 -2.95 24.56 30.26
N PRO A 247 -2.58 24.56 31.56
CA PRO A 247 -2.22 23.34 32.28
C PRO A 247 -3.33 22.29 32.23
N GLY A 248 -2.98 21.06 31.89
CA GLY A 248 -3.90 19.93 31.76
C GLY A 248 -4.92 20.05 30.62
N PHE A 249 -4.85 21.04 29.73
CA PHE A 249 -5.80 21.12 28.60
C PHE A 249 -5.62 19.96 27.62
N LEU A 250 -4.37 19.60 27.30
CA LEU A 250 -4.04 18.39 26.55
C LEU A 250 -3.51 17.33 27.51
N GLN A 251 -4.05 16.13 27.39
CA GLN A 251 -3.72 14.98 28.23
C GLN A 251 -3.52 13.75 27.34
N VAL A 252 -2.69 12.81 27.77
CA VAL A 252 -2.49 11.52 27.09
C VAL A 252 -2.90 10.40 28.04
N PHE A 253 -3.66 9.43 27.53
CA PHE A 253 -3.99 8.20 28.26
C PHE A 253 -3.09 7.07 27.76
N ILE A 254 -2.22 6.57 28.62
CA ILE A 254 -1.27 5.49 28.30
C ILE A 254 -1.77 4.13 28.76
N THR A 255 -1.42 3.08 28.02
CA THR A 255 -1.67 1.68 28.39
C THR A 255 -0.42 0.83 28.21
N PRO A 256 -0.21 -0.22 29.02
CA PRO A 256 0.99 -1.04 28.93
C PRO A 256 1.03 -1.82 27.61
N ILE A 257 2.21 -1.87 26.98
CA ILE A 257 2.48 -2.61 25.75
C ILE A 257 2.80 -4.09 26.04
N VAL A 258 3.41 -4.39 27.18
CA VAL A 258 3.68 -5.78 27.62
C VAL A 258 3.25 -5.98 29.07
N LYS A 259 2.64 -7.14 29.36
CA LYS A 259 2.49 -7.65 30.73
C LYS A 259 3.20 -8.98 30.89
N ALA A 260 4.07 -9.08 31.89
CA ALA A 260 4.71 -10.32 32.31
C ALA A 260 4.03 -10.82 33.60
N THR A 261 3.52 -12.05 33.59
CA THR A 261 2.81 -12.65 34.74
C THR A 261 3.53 -13.88 35.29
N LYS A 262 3.71 -13.94 36.61
CA LYS A 262 4.30 -15.07 37.32
C LYS A 262 3.53 -15.33 38.63
N GLY A 263 2.61 -16.29 38.58
CA GLY A 263 1.73 -16.59 39.71
C GLY A 263 0.79 -15.43 40.03
N LYS A 264 1.07 -14.68 41.10
CA LYS A 264 0.35 -13.46 41.49
C LYS A 264 1.09 -12.17 41.12
N GLU A 265 2.36 -12.26 40.74
CA GLU A 265 3.18 -11.13 40.34
C GLU A 265 2.84 -10.74 38.90
N ILE A 266 2.53 -9.46 38.67
CA ILE A 266 2.25 -8.90 37.35
C ILE A 266 3.13 -7.66 37.19
N LEU A 267 4.03 -7.70 36.22
CA LEU A 267 4.83 -6.56 35.80
C LEU A 267 4.22 -6.00 34.51
N THR A 268 4.18 -4.67 34.42
CA THR A 268 3.60 -3.91 33.31
C THR A 268 4.66 -2.98 32.73
N PHE A 269 4.94 -3.11 31.45
CA PHE A 269 5.91 -2.29 30.73
C PHE A 269 5.17 -1.39 29.74
N TYR A 270 5.65 -0.16 29.56
CA TYR A 270 5.03 0.83 28.67
C TYR A 270 5.86 1.10 27.40
N THR A 271 7.10 0.62 27.34
CA THR A 271 7.93 0.63 26.14
C THR A 271 8.56 -0.75 25.87
N MET A 272 8.85 -1.07 24.60
CA MET A 272 9.56 -2.30 24.25
C MET A 272 10.99 -2.35 24.84
N PRO A 273 11.82 -1.29 24.78
CA PRO A 273 13.15 -1.33 25.37
C PRO A 273 13.16 -1.58 26.89
N GLU A 274 12.19 -1.05 27.64
CA GLU A 274 12.03 -1.31 29.07
C GLU A 274 11.77 -2.81 29.36
N TYR A 275 10.88 -3.42 28.55
CA TYR A 275 10.61 -4.86 28.61
C TYR A 275 11.83 -5.69 28.21
N GLU A 276 12.55 -5.31 27.15
CA GLU A 276 13.74 -6.03 26.68
C GLU A 276 14.91 -5.98 27.67
N ASP A 277 15.18 -4.82 28.27
CA ASP A 277 16.20 -4.67 29.31
C ASP A 277 15.90 -5.60 30.48
N TRP A 278 14.64 -5.62 30.92
CA TRP A 278 14.18 -6.57 31.94
C TRP A 278 14.34 -8.02 31.48
N TYR A 279 13.89 -8.36 30.28
CA TYR A 279 13.89 -9.72 29.72
C TYR A 279 15.31 -10.31 29.65
N LYS A 280 16.30 -9.50 29.24
CA LYS A 280 17.72 -9.87 29.18
C LYS A 280 18.31 -10.26 30.55
N THR A 281 17.72 -9.80 31.67
CA THR A 281 18.22 -10.06 33.03
C THR A 281 17.57 -11.25 33.74
N ILE A 282 16.54 -11.87 33.15
CA ILE A 282 15.72 -12.89 33.83
C ILE A 282 15.62 -14.21 33.07
N ASP A 283 15.23 -15.27 33.79
CA ASP A 283 14.84 -16.55 33.17
C ASP A 283 13.41 -16.44 32.64
N ALA A 284 13.29 -16.10 31.36
CA ALA A 284 12.03 -15.88 30.65
C ALA A 284 11.08 -17.09 30.69
N SER A 285 11.61 -18.32 30.80
CA SER A 285 10.81 -19.56 30.80
C SER A 285 9.81 -19.64 31.96
N LYS A 286 10.02 -18.86 33.02
CA LYS A 286 9.18 -18.80 34.23
C LYS A 286 8.06 -17.76 34.17
N TRP A 287 7.97 -16.97 33.11
CA TRP A 287 7.01 -15.87 32.97
C TRP A 287 6.05 -16.12 31.80
N LYS A 288 4.77 -15.84 32.02
CA LYS A 288 3.80 -15.74 30.91
C LYS A 288 3.80 -14.30 30.41
N ILE A 289 4.35 -14.08 29.23
CA ILE A 289 4.33 -12.79 28.54
C ILE A 289 3.04 -12.65 27.73
N LYS A 290 2.42 -11.46 27.75
CA LYS A 290 1.35 -11.06 26.84
C LYS A 290 1.64 -9.66 26.30
N TYR A 291 1.73 -9.56 24.99
CA TYR A 291 1.84 -8.31 24.24
C TYR A 291 0.44 -7.70 24.00
N TYR A 292 0.35 -6.38 24.05
CA TYR A 292 -0.89 -5.59 23.89
C TYR A 292 -0.73 -4.70 22.66
N LYS A 293 -0.91 -5.31 21.48
CA LYS A 293 -0.66 -4.67 20.17
C LYS A 293 -1.66 -3.57 19.81
N GLY A 294 -2.72 -3.42 20.60
CA GLY A 294 -3.71 -2.36 20.46
C GLY A 294 -4.74 -2.39 21.60
N LEU A 295 -5.44 -1.28 21.84
CA LEU A 295 -6.34 -1.08 22.98
C LEU A 295 -7.46 -2.12 23.05
N GLY A 296 -7.93 -2.62 21.90
CA GLY A 296 -8.89 -3.72 21.81
C GLY A 296 -8.41 -5.06 22.42
N THR A 297 -7.11 -5.21 22.70
CA THR A 297 -6.51 -6.38 23.37
C THR A 297 -6.72 -6.38 24.89
N SER A 298 -7.04 -5.21 25.46
CA SER A 298 -7.36 -5.06 26.89
C SER A 298 -8.81 -5.49 27.15
N THR A 299 -9.01 -6.29 28.19
CA THR A 299 -10.36 -6.72 28.59
C THR A 299 -11.14 -5.58 29.25
N ALA A 300 -12.46 -5.67 29.27
CA ALA A 300 -13.31 -4.72 29.99
C ALA A 300 -13.04 -4.67 31.52
N LYS A 301 -12.40 -5.70 32.09
CA LYS A 301 -11.92 -5.67 33.49
C LYS A 301 -10.70 -4.76 33.62
N GLU A 302 -9.71 -4.95 32.75
CA GLU A 302 -8.50 -4.11 32.71
C GLU A 302 -8.84 -2.65 32.40
N ALA A 303 -9.80 -2.39 31.51
CA ALA A 303 -10.33 -1.05 31.27
C ALA A 303 -10.82 -0.38 32.55
N LYS A 304 -11.59 -1.10 33.38
CA LYS A 304 -12.08 -0.59 34.67
C LYS A 304 -10.94 -0.40 35.66
N GLU A 305 -9.90 -1.24 35.64
CA GLU A 305 -8.71 -1.10 36.49
C GLU A 305 -7.87 0.14 36.11
N TYR A 306 -7.68 0.41 34.81
CA TYR A 306 -7.00 1.62 34.32
C TYR A 306 -7.78 2.90 34.68
N PHE A 307 -9.10 2.91 34.47
CA PHE A 307 -9.95 4.07 34.80
C PHE A 307 -10.20 4.25 36.30
N ALA A 308 -10.14 3.18 37.11
CA ALA A 308 -10.13 3.29 38.58
C ALA A 308 -8.83 3.93 39.10
N ASN A 309 -7.73 3.79 38.36
CA ASN A 309 -6.43 4.40 38.66
C ASN A 309 -6.09 5.47 37.61
N ILE A 310 -7.07 6.25 37.13
CA ILE A 310 -6.91 7.14 35.98
C ILE A 310 -5.73 8.12 36.13
N ASP A 311 -5.39 8.54 37.35
CA ASP A 311 -4.24 9.42 37.62
C ASP A 311 -2.88 8.76 37.33
N LYS A 312 -2.78 7.42 37.29
CA LYS A 312 -1.57 6.69 36.86
C LYS A 312 -1.49 6.45 35.36
N ASN A 313 -2.64 6.47 34.68
CA ASN A 313 -2.75 6.24 33.24
C ASN A 313 -2.90 7.54 32.45
N ARG A 314 -3.13 8.68 33.12
CA ARG A 314 -3.24 10.02 32.55
C ARG A 314 -1.94 10.79 32.80
N ILE A 315 -1.35 11.29 31.73
CA ILE A 315 -0.23 12.22 31.77
C ILE A 315 -0.71 13.56 31.20
N ASP A 316 -0.44 14.66 31.90
CA ASP A 316 -0.77 16.01 31.44
C ASP A 316 0.37 16.59 30.58
N MET A 317 0.03 17.27 29.48
CA MET A 317 1.04 17.91 28.63
C MET A 317 1.45 19.29 29.20
N ALA A 318 2.76 19.50 29.35
CA ALA A 318 3.34 20.72 29.90
C ALA A 318 3.98 21.62 28.81
N TRP A 319 3.79 22.94 28.96
CA TRP A 319 4.39 23.94 28.06
C TRP A 319 5.58 24.65 28.72
N GLU A 320 6.78 24.28 28.28
CA GLU A 320 8.05 24.86 28.75
C GLU A 320 8.67 25.76 27.68
N GLY A 321 8.10 26.95 27.55
CA GLY A 321 8.54 27.95 26.58
C GLY A 321 8.26 27.58 25.11
N GLU A 322 8.76 28.40 24.19
CA GLU A 322 8.44 28.30 22.76
C GLU A 322 9.11 27.12 22.04
N GLU A 323 10.08 26.45 22.67
CA GLU A 323 10.80 25.30 22.09
C GLU A 323 9.88 24.12 21.78
N GLY A 324 8.88 23.83 22.63
CA GLY A 324 7.89 22.79 22.35
C GLY A 324 7.08 23.07 21.08
N GLY A 325 6.71 24.34 20.85
CA GLY A 325 6.06 24.79 19.62
C GLY A 325 6.96 24.63 18.40
N LYS A 326 8.24 25.01 18.50
CA LYS A 326 9.23 24.82 17.41
C LYS A 326 9.42 23.35 17.06
N SER A 327 9.53 22.45 18.06
CA SER A 327 9.62 21.00 17.83
C SER A 327 8.40 20.44 17.11
N ILE A 328 7.18 20.86 17.49
CA ILE A 328 5.94 20.48 16.77
C ILE A 328 5.96 21.02 15.34
N GLU A 329 6.42 22.26 15.10
CA GLU A 329 6.48 22.82 13.76
C GLU A 329 7.52 22.12 12.87
N MET A 330 8.70 21.79 13.42
CA MET A 330 9.70 20.95 12.75
C MET A 330 9.10 19.58 12.39
N ALA A 331 8.42 18.94 13.33
CA ALA A 331 7.82 17.62 13.11
C ALA A 331 6.65 17.60 12.11
N PHE A 332 6.02 18.74 11.78
CA PHE A 332 4.81 18.73 10.91
C PHE A 332 4.80 19.72 9.74
N SER A 333 5.76 20.64 9.59
CA SER A 333 5.79 21.52 8.42
C SER A 333 6.54 20.90 7.23
N LYS A 334 5.92 20.95 6.04
CA LYS A 334 6.56 20.66 4.73
C LYS A 334 7.73 21.64 4.42
N LYS A 335 7.93 22.72 5.19
CA LYS A 335 9.06 23.66 5.03
C LYS A 335 10.32 23.31 5.81
N LYS A 336 10.21 22.46 6.85
CA LYS A 336 11.32 22.13 7.75
C LYS A 336 11.93 20.75 7.46
N ILE A 337 12.01 20.38 6.17
CA ILE A 337 12.54 19.08 5.73
C ILE A 337 14.02 18.93 6.11
N ARG A 338 14.83 19.99 6.00
CA ARG A 338 16.26 19.93 6.36
C ARG A 338 16.46 19.72 7.87
N GLU A 339 15.85 20.56 8.70
CA GLU A 339 15.85 20.42 10.18
C GLU A 339 15.38 19.04 10.64
N ARG A 340 14.39 18.46 9.95
CA ARG A 340 13.85 17.12 10.22
C ARG A 340 14.82 16.01 9.83
N LYS A 341 15.58 16.14 8.73
CA LYS A 341 16.63 15.18 8.36
C LYS A 341 17.80 15.23 9.35
N GLU A 342 18.20 16.43 9.77
CA GLU A 342 19.20 16.65 10.83
C GLU A 342 18.73 15.96 12.13
N TRP A 343 17.51 16.25 12.58
CA TRP A 343 16.87 15.63 13.76
C TRP A 343 16.80 14.09 13.71
N LEU A 344 16.61 13.49 12.53
CA LEU A 344 16.58 12.03 12.37
C LEU A 344 17.98 11.41 12.27
N ASN A 345 18.98 12.16 11.81
CA ASN A 345 20.38 11.74 11.83
C ASN A 345 20.98 11.79 13.25
N ASP A 346 20.48 12.70 14.09
CA ASP A 346 20.85 12.85 15.51
C ASP A 346 20.15 11.80 16.43
N PHE A 347 19.38 10.86 15.87
CA PHE A 347 18.71 9.81 16.64
C PHE A 347 19.70 8.79 17.23
N GLU A 348 19.72 8.66 18.55
CA GLU A 348 20.49 7.64 19.25
C GLU A 348 19.65 6.36 19.50
N PRO A 349 20.09 5.17 19.02
CA PRO A 349 19.41 3.91 19.29
C PRO A 349 19.27 3.64 20.80
N GLY A 350 18.07 3.25 21.23
CA GLY A 350 17.72 3.10 22.65
C GLY A 350 17.01 4.31 23.26
N THR A 351 16.91 5.44 22.54
CA THR A 351 16.03 6.55 22.89
C THR A 351 14.61 6.06 23.17
N ARG A 352 14.05 6.43 24.33
CA ARG A 352 12.69 6.05 24.75
C ARG A 352 12.04 7.13 25.60
N MET A 353 10.71 7.12 25.63
CA MET A 353 9.92 7.94 26.55
C MET A 353 9.88 7.27 27.94
N ASP A 354 10.14 8.03 28.99
CA ASP A 354 9.81 7.63 30.37
C ASP A 354 8.36 8.02 30.67
N PHE A 355 7.54 7.03 31.01
CA PHE A 355 6.12 7.20 31.33
C PHE A 355 5.84 7.22 32.84
N ASN A 356 6.87 7.11 33.69
CA ASN A 356 6.73 7.16 35.15
C ASN A 356 6.75 8.60 35.68
N VAL A 357 6.02 9.50 35.01
CA VAL A 357 5.96 10.94 35.26
C VAL A 357 4.53 11.46 35.15
N ASP A 358 4.15 12.42 36.00
CA ASP A 358 2.81 13.03 35.97
C ASP A 358 2.60 13.96 34.76
N GLN A 359 3.70 14.49 34.20
CA GLN A 359 3.68 15.47 33.11
C GLN A 359 4.77 15.21 32.06
N ILE A 360 4.43 15.43 30.78
CA ILE A 360 5.38 15.40 29.66
C ILE A 360 5.38 16.74 28.93
N ASN A 361 6.56 17.29 28.71
CA ASN A 361 6.81 18.48 27.93
C ASN A 361 6.85 18.17 26.42
N TYR A 362 6.21 19.00 25.58
CA TYR A 362 6.03 18.73 24.14
C TYR A 362 7.33 18.45 23.37
N LYS A 363 8.45 19.09 23.76
CA LYS A 363 9.77 18.84 23.16
C LYS A 363 10.24 17.40 23.39
N THR A 364 10.08 16.89 24.61
CA THR A 364 10.44 15.51 24.99
C THR A 364 9.54 14.50 24.29
N PHE A 365 8.23 14.76 24.21
CA PHE A 365 7.33 13.94 23.40
C PHE A 365 7.81 13.84 21.94
N VAL A 366 8.16 14.97 21.31
CA VAL A 366 8.67 14.95 19.94
C VAL A 366 9.95 14.13 19.86
N ASN A 367 10.95 14.44 20.68
CA ASN A 367 12.28 13.86 20.58
C ASN A 367 12.42 12.42 21.12
N ASN A 368 11.49 11.93 21.94
CA ASN A 368 11.61 10.62 22.61
C ASN A 368 10.47 9.64 22.26
N GLU A 369 9.35 10.10 21.70
CA GLU A 369 8.22 9.26 21.30
C GLU A 369 7.89 9.42 19.80
N LEU A 370 7.71 10.64 19.30
CA LEU A 370 7.38 10.89 17.89
C LEU A 370 8.54 10.57 16.93
N ILE A 371 9.80 10.70 17.37
CA ILE A 371 10.97 10.31 16.57
C ILE A 371 10.95 8.82 16.23
N LEU A 372 10.48 7.97 17.15
CA LEU A 372 10.41 6.51 16.95
C LEU A 372 9.42 6.16 15.83
N PHE A 373 8.30 6.89 15.76
CA PHE A 373 7.41 6.82 14.61
C PHE A 373 8.12 7.23 13.33
N SER A 374 8.86 8.33 13.33
CA SER A 374 9.54 8.83 12.12
C SER A 374 10.62 7.87 11.61
N ILE A 375 11.33 7.16 12.51
CA ILE A 375 12.27 6.09 12.14
C ILE A 375 11.51 4.89 11.54
N ALA A 376 10.52 4.34 12.26
CA ALA A 376 9.71 3.20 11.80
C ALA A 376 8.95 3.49 10.48
N ASP A 377 8.55 4.75 10.27
CA ASP A 377 7.90 5.22 9.06
C ASP A 377 8.85 5.26 7.86
N ASN A 378 10.12 5.61 8.06
CA ASN A 378 11.13 5.48 7.02
C ASN A 378 11.46 4.00 6.74
N GLU A 379 11.65 3.18 7.77
CA GLU A 379 11.92 1.73 7.64
C GLU A 379 10.84 0.98 6.85
N ARG A 380 9.55 1.31 7.06
CA ARG A 380 8.45 0.69 6.32
C ARG A 380 8.23 1.26 4.91
N SER A 381 8.65 2.50 4.65
CA SER A 381 8.36 3.21 3.40
C SER A 381 9.48 3.15 2.37
N LEU A 382 10.75 3.13 2.79
CA LEU A 382 11.92 3.11 1.91
C LEU A 382 12.46 1.66 1.75
N PRO A 383 13.01 1.29 0.57
CA PRO A 383 13.62 -0.02 0.36
C PRO A 383 15.03 -0.11 0.98
N SER A 384 15.51 -1.33 1.19
CA SER A 384 16.95 -1.59 1.30
C SER A 384 17.58 -1.63 -0.10
N ILE A 385 18.81 -1.14 -0.24
CA ILE A 385 19.60 -1.24 -1.46
C ILE A 385 19.95 -2.70 -1.82
N VAL A 386 19.94 -3.60 -0.83
CA VAL A 386 20.41 -4.97 -0.99
C VAL A 386 19.37 -5.86 -1.66
N ASP A 387 18.11 -5.83 -1.20
CA ASP A 387 17.01 -6.65 -1.75
C ASP A 387 15.87 -5.85 -2.38
N GLY A 388 15.94 -4.52 -2.37
CA GLY A 388 14.89 -3.64 -2.89
C GLY A 388 13.58 -3.70 -2.12
N PHE A 389 13.52 -4.43 -1.00
CA PHE A 389 12.27 -4.67 -0.29
C PHE A 389 12.05 -3.73 0.88
N LYS A 390 10.77 -3.41 1.06
CA LYS A 390 10.20 -2.93 2.33
C LYS A 390 9.96 -4.14 3.26
N PRO A 391 9.94 -3.97 4.59
CA PRO A 391 9.74 -5.06 5.54
C PRO A 391 8.51 -5.94 5.26
N SER A 392 7.39 -5.37 4.81
CA SER A 392 6.19 -6.14 4.45
C SER A 392 6.43 -7.13 3.30
N GLN A 393 7.14 -6.72 2.26
CA GLN A 393 7.50 -7.56 1.12
C GLN A 393 8.48 -8.67 1.54
N ARG A 394 9.44 -8.33 2.40
CA ARG A 394 10.41 -9.28 2.96
C ARG A 394 9.74 -10.36 3.82
N LYS A 395 8.80 -9.97 4.69
CA LYS A 395 7.95 -10.88 5.49
C LYS A 395 7.12 -11.82 4.62
N VAL A 396 6.52 -11.30 3.54
CA VAL A 396 5.76 -12.10 2.56
C VAL A 396 6.66 -13.16 1.89
N LEU A 397 7.83 -12.76 1.40
CA LEU A 397 8.76 -13.66 0.73
C LEU A 397 9.32 -14.72 1.70
N PHE A 398 9.65 -14.31 2.93
CA PHE A 398 10.05 -15.22 4.00
C PHE A 398 8.97 -16.29 4.29
N GLY A 399 7.70 -15.90 4.42
CA GLY A 399 6.61 -16.86 4.59
C GLY A 399 6.50 -17.83 3.42
N ALA A 400 6.64 -17.35 2.18
CA ALA A 400 6.62 -18.18 0.97
C ALA A 400 7.80 -19.17 0.91
N PHE A 401 9.00 -18.74 1.30
CA PHE A 401 10.20 -19.58 1.38
C PHE A 401 10.13 -20.61 2.53
N LYS A 402 9.76 -20.18 3.74
CA LYS A 402 9.57 -21.03 4.96
C LYS A 402 8.56 -22.15 4.69
N ARG A 403 7.47 -21.83 3.99
CA ARG A 403 6.43 -22.79 3.56
C ARG A 403 6.83 -23.64 2.34
N LYS A 404 7.88 -23.28 1.61
CA LYS A 404 8.28 -23.87 0.32
C LYS A 404 7.09 -23.90 -0.66
N LEU A 405 6.50 -22.73 -0.92
CA LEU A 405 5.20 -22.55 -1.58
C LEU A 405 5.20 -22.94 -3.08
N LYS A 406 5.20 -24.25 -3.35
CA LYS A 406 5.11 -24.85 -4.70
C LYS A 406 3.68 -25.04 -5.20
N GLN A 407 2.75 -25.29 -4.29
CA GLN A 407 1.32 -25.42 -4.59
C GLN A 407 0.60 -24.10 -4.32
N GLU A 408 -0.48 -23.86 -5.06
CA GLU A 408 -1.25 -22.63 -4.97
C GLU A 408 -2.06 -22.56 -3.66
N ILE A 409 -2.03 -21.39 -3.04
CA ILE A 409 -2.74 -21.05 -1.80
C ILE A 409 -3.54 -19.77 -2.01
N LYS A 410 -4.66 -19.60 -1.32
CA LYS A 410 -5.41 -18.33 -1.37
C LYS A 410 -4.57 -17.19 -0.80
N VAL A 411 -4.65 -16.00 -1.40
CA VAL A 411 -3.91 -14.82 -0.90
C VAL A 411 -4.26 -14.53 0.56
N ALA A 412 -5.53 -14.58 0.95
CA ALA A 412 -5.94 -14.39 2.35
C ALA A 412 -5.36 -15.45 3.32
N GLN A 413 -5.15 -16.70 2.85
CA GLN A 413 -4.53 -17.75 3.67
C GLN A 413 -3.01 -17.57 3.77
N LEU A 414 -2.36 -17.05 2.72
CA LEU A 414 -0.95 -16.67 2.78
C LEU A 414 -0.73 -15.45 3.68
N ALA A 415 -1.61 -14.44 3.62
CA ALA A 415 -1.55 -13.27 4.49
C ALA A 415 -1.61 -13.66 5.97
N GLY A 416 -2.58 -14.51 6.38
CA GLY A 416 -2.64 -15.02 7.75
C GLY A 416 -1.41 -15.86 8.15
N TYR A 417 -0.90 -16.70 7.25
CA TYR A 417 0.32 -17.50 7.50
C TYR A 417 1.57 -16.63 7.66
N VAL A 418 1.72 -15.57 6.86
CA VAL A 418 2.80 -14.57 7.00
C VAL A 418 2.65 -13.79 8.30
N SER A 419 1.42 -13.38 8.62
CA SER A 419 1.10 -12.65 9.86
C SER A 419 1.53 -13.43 11.11
N GLU A 420 1.19 -14.72 11.17
CA GLU A 420 1.55 -15.64 12.27
C GLU A 420 3.06 -15.89 12.35
N HIS A 421 3.72 -16.25 11.24
CA HIS A 421 5.09 -16.77 11.26
C HIS A 421 6.20 -15.73 11.04
N ALA A 422 5.85 -14.51 10.68
CA ALA A 422 6.77 -13.38 10.51
C ALA A 422 6.41 -12.20 11.45
N ALA A 423 5.58 -12.45 12.47
CA ALA A 423 5.14 -11.46 13.47
C ALA A 423 4.71 -10.12 12.85
N TYR A 424 3.72 -10.14 11.96
CA TYR A 424 3.24 -8.89 11.33
C TYR A 424 2.16 -8.21 12.17
N HIS A 425 2.40 -6.95 12.56
CA HIS A 425 1.52 -6.25 13.50
C HIS A 425 0.47 -5.34 12.84
N HIS A 426 0.65 -4.94 11.57
CA HIS A 426 -0.20 -3.92 10.89
C HIS A 426 -1.38 -4.48 10.08
N GLY A 427 -1.90 -5.65 10.45
CA GLY A 427 -3.13 -6.23 9.89
C GLY A 427 -3.02 -6.94 8.52
N GLU A 428 -3.83 -7.99 8.34
CA GLU A 428 -3.78 -8.87 7.15
C GLU A 428 -4.23 -8.21 5.83
N MET A 429 -4.91 -7.07 5.89
CA MET A 429 -5.35 -6.35 4.69
C MET A 429 -4.14 -5.75 3.95
N SER A 430 -3.24 -5.09 4.68
CA SER A 430 -1.97 -4.56 4.15
C SER A 430 -1.09 -5.67 3.56
N LEU A 431 -0.98 -6.82 4.24
CA LEU A 431 -0.30 -8.00 3.69
C LEU A 431 -0.98 -8.54 2.44
N SER A 432 -2.31 -8.57 2.38
CA SER A 432 -3.05 -9.02 1.19
C SER A 432 -2.74 -8.14 -0.02
N SER A 433 -2.75 -6.81 0.15
CA SER A 433 -2.37 -5.86 -0.90
C SER A 433 -0.90 -6.00 -1.29
N THR A 434 0.01 -6.20 -0.33
CA THR A 434 1.44 -6.45 -0.57
C THR A 434 1.64 -7.72 -1.42
N ILE A 435 0.96 -8.83 -1.08
CA ILE A 435 0.99 -10.09 -1.84
C ILE A 435 0.47 -9.89 -3.26
N VAL A 436 -0.61 -9.12 -3.44
CA VAL A 436 -1.15 -8.80 -4.77
C VAL A 436 -0.14 -8.01 -5.60
N GLY A 437 0.43 -6.93 -5.04
CA GLY A 437 1.44 -6.11 -5.71
C GLY A 437 2.68 -6.92 -6.13
N MET A 438 3.21 -7.79 -5.26
CA MET A 438 4.35 -8.67 -5.59
C MET A 438 4.06 -9.74 -6.65
N ALA A 439 2.79 -9.94 -7.02
CA ALA A 439 2.34 -10.91 -8.02
C ALA A 439 1.90 -10.27 -9.35
N GLN A 440 1.74 -8.95 -9.42
CA GLN A 440 1.27 -8.26 -10.63
C GLN A 440 2.30 -8.30 -11.76
N THR A 441 1.80 -8.43 -13.00
CA THR A 441 2.59 -8.63 -14.23
C THR A 441 2.16 -7.73 -15.39
N PHE A 442 1.22 -6.80 -15.18
CA PHE A 442 0.79 -5.87 -16.23
C PHE A 442 1.83 -4.77 -16.47
N VAL A 443 1.81 -4.16 -17.67
CA VAL A 443 2.76 -3.12 -18.08
C VAL A 443 2.79 -1.97 -17.07
N GLY A 444 3.96 -1.71 -16.47
CA GLY A 444 4.14 -0.71 -15.42
C GLY A 444 3.97 -1.21 -13.98
N SER A 445 3.82 -2.51 -13.74
CA SER A 445 3.82 -3.12 -12.39
C SER A 445 5.20 -3.62 -11.96
N ASN A 446 5.53 -4.90 -12.15
CA ASN A 446 6.87 -5.45 -11.88
C ASN A 446 7.53 -5.92 -13.18
N ASN A 447 8.84 -5.71 -13.33
CA ASN A 447 9.62 -6.39 -14.36
C ASN A 447 9.79 -7.88 -14.01
N ILE A 448 10.00 -8.21 -12.74
CA ILE A 448 10.06 -9.59 -12.23
C ILE A 448 9.13 -9.73 -11.02
N ASN A 449 8.00 -10.39 -11.21
CA ASN A 449 7.10 -10.79 -10.13
C ASN A 449 7.69 -11.97 -9.33
N PHE A 450 7.70 -11.88 -8.00
CA PHE A 450 8.18 -12.95 -7.12
C PHE A 450 7.07 -13.91 -6.68
N LEU A 451 5.82 -13.52 -6.89
CA LEU A 451 4.65 -14.35 -6.68
C LEU A 451 3.90 -14.53 -8.00
N PHE A 452 3.28 -15.69 -8.19
CA PHE A 452 2.56 -16.01 -9.41
C PHE A 452 1.08 -15.57 -9.28
N PRO A 453 0.52 -14.80 -10.24
CA PRO A 453 -0.86 -14.33 -10.19
C PRO A 453 -1.86 -15.42 -10.66
N SER A 454 -2.21 -16.37 -9.80
CA SER A 454 -3.27 -17.36 -10.11
C SER A 454 -4.66 -16.78 -9.87
N GLY A 455 -5.14 -16.02 -10.85
CA GLY A 455 -6.45 -15.37 -10.85
C GLY A 455 -6.39 -13.91 -11.30
N GLN A 456 -7.37 -13.11 -10.88
CA GLN A 456 -7.50 -11.70 -11.26
C GLN A 456 -6.75 -10.81 -10.25
N PHE A 457 -5.45 -10.60 -10.48
CA PHE A 457 -4.56 -9.76 -9.66
C PHE A 457 -4.60 -8.26 -10.00
N GLY A 458 -5.58 -7.85 -10.80
CA GLY A 458 -5.71 -6.51 -11.36
C GLY A 458 -4.96 -6.37 -12.68
N SER A 459 -5.24 -5.29 -13.40
CA SER A 459 -4.77 -5.06 -14.76
C SER A 459 -4.35 -3.60 -14.97
N ARG A 460 -3.79 -3.31 -16.14
CA ARG A 460 -3.47 -1.94 -16.58
C ARG A 460 -4.70 -1.04 -16.76
N ILE A 461 -5.92 -1.58 -16.69
CA ILE A 461 -7.16 -0.81 -16.85
C ILE A 461 -7.33 0.19 -15.69
N MET A 462 -6.98 -0.23 -14.47
CA MET A 462 -7.08 0.55 -13.22
C MET A 462 -5.76 0.55 -12.42
N GLY A 463 -4.63 0.22 -13.03
CA GLY A 463 -3.34 0.15 -12.35
C GLY A 463 -3.32 -0.87 -11.20
N GLY A 464 -4.00 -2.00 -11.37
CA GLY A 464 -4.12 -3.03 -10.34
C GLY A 464 -5.22 -2.79 -9.30
N LYS A 465 -5.82 -1.60 -9.21
CA LYS A 465 -6.96 -1.31 -8.29
C LYS A 465 -8.22 -2.13 -8.62
N ASP A 466 -8.26 -2.83 -9.77
CA ASP A 466 -9.30 -3.78 -10.21
C ASP A 466 -9.04 -5.24 -9.78
N ALA A 467 -8.06 -5.50 -8.93
CA ALA A 467 -7.80 -6.84 -8.38
C ALA A 467 -9.02 -7.43 -7.63
N ALA A 468 -9.25 -8.72 -7.81
CA ALA A 468 -10.30 -9.43 -7.09
C ALA A 468 -9.89 -9.66 -5.62
N SER A 469 -10.88 -9.68 -4.71
CA SER A 469 -10.64 -9.88 -3.27
C SER A 469 -9.77 -11.11 -2.97
N SER A 470 -8.82 -10.95 -2.04
CA SER A 470 -7.84 -11.96 -1.59
C SER A 470 -8.41 -13.33 -1.17
N ARG A 471 -9.73 -13.42 -0.98
CA ARG A 471 -10.47 -14.66 -0.67
C ARG A 471 -10.73 -15.56 -1.89
N TYR A 472 -10.65 -14.99 -3.11
CA TYR A 472 -10.94 -15.65 -4.38
C TYR A 472 -9.69 -15.97 -5.21
N ILE A 473 -8.65 -15.14 -5.10
CA ILE A 473 -7.40 -15.28 -5.86
C ILE A 473 -6.37 -16.14 -5.12
N PHE A 474 -5.53 -16.82 -5.89
CA PHE A 474 -4.53 -17.75 -5.41
C PHE A 474 -3.13 -17.33 -5.87
N THR A 475 -2.11 -17.73 -5.13
CA THR A 475 -0.72 -17.51 -5.52
C THR A 475 0.18 -18.66 -5.12
N LYS A 476 1.36 -18.71 -5.73
CA LYS A 476 2.48 -19.60 -5.43
C LYS A 476 3.77 -18.81 -5.67
N LEU A 477 4.92 -19.35 -5.27
CA LEU A 477 6.20 -18.72 -5.60
C LEU A 477 6.40 -18.73 -7.13
N ALA A 478 6.79 -17.59 -7.73
CA ALA A 478 7.10 -17.53 -9.16
C ALA A 478 8.41 -18.27 -9.48
N THR A 479 8.52 -18.84 -10.68
CA THR A 479 9.67 -19.67 -11.10
C THR A 479 11.00 -18.94 -10.90
N LEU A 480 11.09 -17.68 -11.35
CA LEU A 480 12.30 -16.86 -11.27
C LEU A 480 12.76 -16.56 -9.84
N SER A 481 11.88 -16.62 -8.85
CA SER A 481 12.17 -16.17 -7.47
C SER A 481 13.33 -16.91 -6.81
N ARG A 482 13.53 -18.21 -7.09
CA ARG A 482 14.67 -18.98 -6.57
C ARG A 482 15.92 -18.96 -7.44
N PHE A 483 15.83 -18.40 -8.65
CA PHE A 483 17.01 -17.99 -9.42
C PHE A 483 17.49 -16.62 -8.94
N VAL A 484 16.58 -15.68 -8.66
CA VAL A 484 16.93 -14.38 -8.06
C VAL A 484 17.46 -14.53 -6.64
N PHE A 485 16.76 -15.28 -5.77
CA PHE A 485 17.13 -15.54 -4.38
C PHE A 485 17.55 -17.00 -4.19
N HIS A 486 18.83 -17.26 -4.46
CA HIS A 486 19.38 -18.61 -4.52
C HIS A 486 19.31 -19.32 -3.16
N GLN A 487 18.80 -20.56 -3.12
CA GLN A 487 18.50 -21.26 -1.87
C GLN A 487 19.72 -21.47 -0.95
N ASN A 488 20.94 -21.54 -1.51
CA ASN A 488 22.15 -21.67 -0.71
C ASN A 488 22.53 -20.38 0.05
N ASP A 489 21.96 -19.23 -0.30
CA ASP A 489 22.14 -18.01 0.50
C ASP A 489 21.34 -18.06 1.81
N ASP A 490 20.20 -18.78 1.85
CA ASP A 490 19.29 -18.81 3.02
C ASP A 490 20.04 -19.12 4.34
N ALA A 491 21.12 -19.89 4.31
CA ALA A 491 21.89 -20.29 5.49
C ALA A 491 22.91 -19.25 6.00
N ILE A 492 23.24 -18.22 5.22
CA ILE A 492 24.18 -17.15 5.60
C ILE A 492 23.49 -15.82 5.96
N LEU A 493 22.16 -15.75 5.87
CA LEU A 493 21.40 -14.54 6.18
C LEU A 493 21.25 -14.34 7.69
N ASN A 494 21.34 -13.08 8.13
CA ASN A 494 21.05 -12.71 9.52
C ASN A 494 19.53 -12.63 9.75
N TYR A 495 18.94 -13.71 10.26
CA TYR A 495 17.53 -13.78 10.65
C TYR A 495 17.25 -12.99 11.92
N LEU A 496 16.19 -12.17 11.91
CA LEU A 496 15.74 -11.41 13.08
C LEU A 496 14.89 -12.29 14.02
N GLU A 497 14.74 -11.84 15.25
CA GLU A 497 13.82 -12.42 16.24
C GLU A 497 12.77 -11.37 16.67
N ASP A 498 11.49 -11.76 16.67
CA ASP A 498 10.35 -10.95 17.16
C ASP A 498 9.31 -11.88 17.81
N ASP A 499 8.61 -11.42 18.85
CA ASP A 499 7.73 -12.21 19.71
C ASP A 499 8.35 -13.55 20.24
N GLY A 500 9.68 -13.64 20.27
CA GLY A 500 10.43 -14.86 20.61
C GLY A 500 10.46 -15.93 19.50
N GLN A 501 10.20 -15.54 18.26
CA GLN A 501 10.26 -16.37 17.07
C GLN A 501 11.30 -15.85 16.07
N SER A 502 12.00 -16.75 15.38
CA SER A 502 12.80 -16.36 14.21
C SER A 502 11.88 -16.01 13.03
N ILE A 503 11.98 -14.74 12.62
CA ILE A 503 11.22 -14.08 11.56
C ILE A 503 12.11 -13.92 10.30
N GLU A 504 11.84 -12.96 9.42
CA GLU A 504 12.63 -12.69 8.21
C GLU A 504 14.04 -12.17 8.52
N PRO A 505 14.99 -12.20 7.55
CA PRO A 505 16.31 -11.62 7.74
C PRO A 505 16.31 -10.10 7.55
N ASN A 506 17.40 -9.43 7.97
CA ASN A 506 17.59 -7.99 7.75
C ASN A 506 17.35 -7.62 6.27
N PHE A 507 17.91 -8.42 5.37
CA PHE A 507 17.72 -8.38 3.92
C PHE A 507 17.98 -9.78 3.33
N TYR A 508 17.44 -10.03 2.15
CA TYR A 508 17.88 -11.13 1.30
C TYR A 508 19.11 -10.73 0.46
N LEU A 509 19.83 -11.72 -0.08
CA LEU A 509 20.92 -11.51 -1.04
C LEU A 509 20.46 -11.98 -2.43
N PRO A 510 19.84 -11.12 -3.26
CA PRO A 510 19.55 -11.49 -4.64
C PRO A 510 20.83 -11.60 -5.47
N ILE A 511 20.80 -12.28 -6.61
CA ILE A 511 21.95 -12.32 -7.55
C ILE A 511 22.13 -11.04 -8.38
N ILE A 512 21.11 -10.18 -8.44
CA ILE A 512 21.06 -8.88 -9.14
C ILE A 512 20.31 -7.86 -8.27
N PRO A 513 20.60 -6.55 -8.35
CA PRO A 513 19.96 -5.52 -7.54
C PRO A 513 18.48 -5.36 -7.90
N THR A 514 17.62 -6.06 -7.15
CA THR A 514 16.16 -6.10 -7.35
C THR A 514 15.49 -4.73 -7.18
N VAL A 515 16.13 -3.82 -6.44
CA VAL A 515 15.72 -2.42 -6.28
C VAL A 515 15.68 -1.65 -7.61
N LEU A 516 16.59 -1.97 -8.55
CA LEU A 516 16.58 -1.39 -9.90
C LEU A 516 15.69 -2.19 -10.85
N VAL A 517 15.59 -3.52 -10.66
CA VAL A 517 14.75 -4.37 -11.51
C VAL A 517 13.28 -3.99 -11.42
N ASN A 518 12.73 -3.90 -10.19
CA ASN A 518 11.31 -3.60 -9.96
C ASN A 518 11.04 -2.15 -9.54
N GLY A 519 12.10 -1.34 -9.36
CA GLY A 519 11.98 0.01 -8.83
C GLY A 519 11.50 0.05 -7.38
N SER A 520 11.27 1.26 -6.87
CA SER A 520 10.61 1.47 -5.58
C SER A 520 10.05 2.87 -5.47
N ILE A 521 8.81 2.99 -4.99
CA ILE A 521 8.17 4.28 -4.68
C ILE A 521 7.82 4.26 -3.20
N GLY A 522 8.16 5.34 -2.47
CA GLY A 522 7.91 5.43 -1.05
C GLY A 522 8.05 6.84 -0.51
N ILE A 523 7.20 7.18 0.46
CA ILE A 523 7.24 8.45 1.18
C ILE A 523 7.36 8.10 2.66
N GLY A 524 8.47 8.50 3.28
CA GLY A 524 8.70 8.39 4.71
C GLY A 524 8.77 9.77 5.35
N THR A 525 9.14 9.81 6.62
CA THR A 525 9.25 11.09 7.34
C THR A 525 10.57 11.78 7.01
N GLY A 526 10.49 12.82 6.16
CA GLY A 526 11.63 13.65 5.75
C GLY A 526 12.38 13.18 4.50
N TRP A 527 12.11 11.95 4.05
CA TRP A 527 12.68 11.37 2.84
C TRP A 527 11.59 10.79 1.94
N SER A 528 11.86 10.73 0.65
CA SER A 528 11.06 9.99 -0.32
C SER A 528 11.99 9.26 -1.28
N THR A 529 11.44 8.29 -2.00
CA THR A 529 12.15 7.53 -3.01
C THR A 529 11.26 7.32 -4.23
N GLU A 530 11.86 7.50 -5.39
CA GLU A 530 11.29 7.22 -6.71
C GLU A 530 12.42 6.61 -7.54
N ILE A 531 12.62 5.30 -7.37
CA ILE A 531 13.58 4.51 -8.14
C ILE A 531 12.82 3.90 -9.32
N PRO A 532 13.12 4.28 -10.57
CA PRO A 532 12.49 3.68 -11.74
C PRO A 532 12.95 2.23 -11.95
N MET A 533 12.19 1.51 -12.78
CA MET A 533 12.52 0.17 -13.23
C MET A 533 13.57 0.20 -14.34
N PHE A 534 14.47 -0.79 -14.35
CA PHE A 534 15.51 -1.00 -15.35
C PHE A 534 15.47 -2.43 -15.89
N ASN A 535 16.06 -2.64 -17.07
CA ASN A 535 16.10 -3.93 -17.76
C ASN A 535 17.03 -4.92 -17.01
N PRO A 536 16.54 -6.11 -16.61
CA PRO A 536 17.37 -7.13 -15.95
C PRO A 536 18.61 -7.53 -16.76
N ARG A 537 18.54 -7.50 -18.10
CA ARG A 537 19.65 -7.93 -18.97
C ARG A 537 20.81 -6.94 -18.93
N ASP A 538 20.51 -5.65 -18.95
CA ASP A 538 21.51 -4.58 -18.94
C ASP A 538 22.21 -4.52 -17.57
N ILE A 539 21.45 -4.74 -16.48
CA ILE A 539 21.99 -4.93 -15.12
C ILE A 539 22.93 -6.15 -15.05
N VAL A 540 22.54 -7.30 -15.62
CA VAL A 540 23.39 -8.50 -15.64
C VAL A 540 24.68 -8.25 -16.42
N GLU A 541 24.62 -7.59 -17.57
CA GLU A 541 25.82 -7.32 -18.36
C GLU A 541 26.77 -6.32 -17.68
N TYR A 542 26.24 -5.29 -17.04
CA TYR A 542 27.02 -4.39 -16.19
C TYR A 542 27.77 -5.16 -15.08
N ILE A 543 27.08 -6.04 -14.37
CA ILE A 543 27.68 -6.90 -13.33
C ILE A 543 28.75 -7.82 -13.92
N ARG A 544 28.52 -8.44 -15.09
CA ARG A 544 29.50 -9.29 -15.76
C ARG A 544 30.78 -8.55 -16.13
N LEU A 545 30.66 -7.32 -16.64
CA LEU A 545 31.83 -6.47 -16.94
C LEU A 545 32.61 -6.17 -15.66
N LYS A 546 31.94 -5.87 -14.54
CA LYS A 546 32.60 -5.70 -13.24
C LYS A 546 33.25 -6.98 -12.72
N ILE A 547 32.60 -8.15 -12.84
CA ILE A 547 33.20 -9.46 -12.51
C ILE A 547 34.50 -9.68 -13.29
N LYS A 548 34.51 -9.34 -14.59
CA LYS A 548 35.67 -9.45 -15.49
C LYS A 548 36.69 -8.32 -15.34
N SER A 549 36.43 -7.32 -14.48
CA SER A 549 37.22 -6.08 -14.35
C SER A 549 37.41 -5.34 -15.69
N GLN A 550 36.35 -5.32 -16.50
CA GLN A 550 36.26 -4.62 -17.79
C GLN A 550 35.57 -3.26 -17.64
N ASP A 551 35.75 -2.38 -18.63
CA ASP A 551 35.07 -1.08 -18.66
C ASP A 551 33.55 -1.26 -18.78
N THR A 552 32.79 -0.61 -17.90
CA THR A 552 31.33 -0.63 -17.87
C THR A 552 30.71 0.49 -18.72
N SER A 553 31.50 1.42 -19.24
CA SER A 553 31.03 2.63 -19.96
C SER A 553 30.22 2.35 -21.23
N GLU A 554 30.30 1.13 -21.78
CA GLU A 554 29.51 0.70 -22.94
C GLU A 554 28.05 0.33 -22.59
N VAL A 555 27.73 0.07 -21.31
CA VAL A 555 26.39 -0.31 -20.87
C VAL A 555 25.59 0.92 -20.44
N VAL A 556 24.58 1.30 -21.23
CA VAL A 556 23.71 2.44 -20.95
C VAL A 556 22.50 1.99 -20.11
N LEU A 557 22.50 2.31 -18.83
CA LEU A 557 21.36 2.04 -17.94
C LEU A 557 20.30 3.14 -18.09
N GLN A 558 19.15 2.78 -18.66
CA GLN A 558 18.00 3.68 -18.82
C GLN A 558 16.72 3.02 -18.29
N PRO A 559 15.72 3.81 -17.85
CA PRO A 559 14.44 3.25 -17.40
C PRO A 559 13.78 2.36 -18.45
N TRP A 560 13.30 1.19 -18.02
CA TRP A 560 12.71 0.17 -18.86
C TRP A 560 11.61 -0.61 -18.12
N TYR A 561 10.50 -0.84 -18.80
CA TYR A 561 9.31 -1.47 -18.23
C TYR A 561 8.88 -2.65 -19.11
N ARG A 562 8.71 -3.82 -18.50
CA ARG A 562 8.35 -5.06 -19.18
C ARG A 562 7.01 -4.95 -19.91
N GLY A 563 7.02 -5.34 -21.18
CA GLY A 563 5.85 -5.34 -22.05
C GLY A 563 5.39 -3.95 -22.53
N PHE A 564 6.11 -2.87 -22.23
CA PHE A 564 5.83 -1.55 -22.76
C PHE A 564 6.29 -1.44 -24.22
N GLU A 565 5.39 -1.09 -25.14
CA GLU A 565 5.69 -0.98 -26.58
C GLU A 565 6.07 0.45 -27.01
N GLY A 566 5.96 1.43 -26.10
CA GLY A 566 6.26 2.83 -26.39
C GLY A 566 7.75 3.16 -26.42
N THR A 567 8.07 4.45 -26.41
CA THR A 567 9.46 4.93 -26.45
C THR A 567 9.84 5.60 -25.14
N ILE A 568 11.05 5.31 -24.65
CA ILE A 568 11.67 5.97 -23.50
C ILE A 568 12.94 6.63 -24.01
N ARG A 569 13.15 7.90 -23.66
CA ARG A 569 14.28 8.69 -24.14
C ARG A 569 14.69 9.75 -23.10
N PRO A 570 15.97 10.16 -23.04
CA PRO A 570 16.38 11.29 -22.21
C PRO A 570 15.59 12.56 -22.54
N ASP A 571 15.26 13.35 -21.50
CA ASP A 571 14.79 14.72 -21.63
C ASP A 571 15.97 15.68 -21.80
N THR A 572 15.66 16.94 -22.10
CA THR A 572 16.57 18.09 -22.05
C THR A 572 17.13 18.39 -20.65
N LYS A 573 16.55 17.81 -19.60
CA LYS A 573 17.03 17.89 -18.22
C LYS A 573 17.77 16.61 -17.85
N GLU A 574 18.94 16.76 -17.25
CA GLU A 574 19.72 15.66 -16.71
C GLU A 574 18.91 14.85 -15.68
N GLY A 575 19.11 13.52 -15.64
CA GLY A 575 18.39 12.62 -14.74
C GLY A 575 16.86 12.57 -14.96
N ARG A 576 16.37 12.94 -16.14
CA ARG A 576 14.95 12.90 -16.50
C ARG A 576 14.74 12.24 -17.85
N PHE A 577 13.72 11.40 -17.93
CA PHE A 577 13.37 10.63 -19.13
C PHE A 577 11.90 10.88 -19.49
N LEU A 578 11.61 10.93 -20.79
CA LEU A 578 10.28 11.07 -21.36
C LEU A 578 9.78 9.68 -21.80
N ILE A 579 8.66 9.25 -21.22
CA ILE A 579 7.98 7.99 -21.55
C ILE A 579 6.80 8.33 -22.46
N ARG A 580 6.84 7.89 -23.72
CA ARG A 580 5.86 8.23 -24.75
C ARG A 580 5.12 7.00 -25.25
N GLY A 581 3.79 7.08 -25.24
CA GLY A 581 2.90 6.07 -25.81
C GLY A 581 2.90 6.05 -27.35
N LEU A 582 2.38 4.96 -27.93
CA LEU A 582 2.27 4.80 -29.39
C LEU A 582 0.94 5.36 -29.90
N PHE A 583 1.01 6.18 -30.95
CA PHE A 583 -0.14 6.72 -31.64
C PHE A 583 0.12 6.94 -33.14
N GLU A 584 -0.95 6.99 -33.91
CA GLU A 584 -0.98 7.05 -35.37
C GLU A 584 -2.10 8.00 -35.82
N ARG A 585 -1.83 8.89 -36.77
CA ARG A 585 -2.86 9.71 -37.43
C ARG A 585 -3.39 8.94 -38.63
N LEU A 586 -4.64 8.51 -38.59
CA LEU A 586 -5.29 7.86 -39.73
C LEU A 586 -5.90 8.95 -40.61
N GLY A 587 -5.44 9.07 -41.87
CA GLY A 587 -6.14 9.89 -42.88
C GLY A 587 -5.33 10.76 -43.85
N GLU A 588 -4.10 10.41 -44.25
CA GLU A 588 -3.45 11.08 -45.41
C GLU A 588 -3.59 10.30 -46.74
N GLU A 589 -3.67 8.95 -46.72
CA GLU A 589 -3.74 8.15 -47.96
C GLU A 589 -5.14 7.60 -48.32
N ASP A 590 -5.98 7.24 -47.35
CA ASP A 590 -7.19 6.43 -47.59
C ASP A 590 -8.54 7.18 -47.77
N ASN A 591 -8.62 8.50 -47.55
CA ASN A 591 -9.85 9.33 -47.66
C ASN A 591 -11.10 8.91 -46.84
N GLU A 592 -11.16 7.73 -46.21
CA GLU A 592 -12.36 7.23 -45.52
C GLU A 592 -12.54 7.73 -44.07
N ALA A 593 -11.51 8.31 -43.43
CA ALA A 593 -11.54 8.64 -42.00
C ALA A 593 -10.77 9.94 -41.60
N PRO A 594 -11.10 11.12 -42.16
CA PRO A 594 -10.40 12.37 -41.85
C PRO A 594 -10.43 12.73 -40.35
N ASN A 595 -9.35 13.34 -39.86
CA ASN A 595 -9.19 13.81 -38.48
C ASN A 595 -9.30 12.70 -37.39
N THR A 596 -8.80 11.49 -37.70
CA THR A 596 -8.83 10.34 -36.78
C THR A 596 -7.45 10.09 -36.15
N LEU A 597 -7.41 9.94 -34.82
CA LEU A 597 -6.24 9.56 -34.04
C LEU A 597 -6.44 8.15 -33.46
N LYS A 598 -5.47 7.27 -33.67
CA LYS A 598 -5.42 5.92 -33.08
C LYS A 598 -4.29 5.86 -32.06
N ILE A 599 -4.58 5.45 -30.82
CA ILE A 599 -3.60 5.30 -29.73
C ILE A 599 -3.56 3.82 -29.36
N THR A 600 -2.40 3.18 -29.52
CA THR A 600 -2.20 1.75 -29.23
C THR A 600 -1.41 1.49 -27.96
N GLU A 601 -0.69 2.49 -27.45
CA GLU A 601 0.01 2.39 -26.16
C GLU A 601 -0.06 3.72 -25.41
N LEU A 602 -0.20 3.67 -24.08
CA LEU A 602 -0.22 4.83 -23.18
C LEU A 602 1.08 4.92 -22.38
N PRO A 603 1.53 6.12 -21.97
CA PRO A 603 2.68 6.26 -21.07
C PRO A 603 2.51 5.44 -19.79
N VAL A 604 3.61 4.86 -19.29
CA VAL A 604 3.61 4.14 -18.01
C VAL A 604 3.09 5.04 -16.89
N GLY A 605 2.27 4.46 -16.00
CA GLY A 605 1.49 5.17 -14.99
C GLY A 605 0.12 5.67 -15.47
N THR A 606 -0.16 5.66 -16.78
CA THR A 606 -1.44 6.11 -17.34
C THR A 606 -2.36 4.92 -17.64
N TRP A 607 -3.39 4.75 -16.80
CA TRP A 607 -4.31 3.60 -16.86
C TRP A 607 -5.52 3.85 -17.77
N THR A 608 -6.04 2.78 -18.39
CA THR A 608 -7.05 2.87 -19.46
C THR A 608 -8.34 3.58 -19.04
N THR A 609 -8.90 3.27 -17.86
CA THR A 609 -10.16 3.87 -17.40
C THR A 609 -10.01 5.33 -16.95
N PRO A 610 -9.00 5.71 -16.14
CA PRO A 610 -8.67 7.11 -15.89
C PRO A 610 -8.41 7.91 -17.17
N TYR A 611 -7.72 7.34 -18.16
CA TYR A 611 -7.47 7.99 -19.45
C TYR A 611 -8.77 8.21 -20.24
N LYS A 612 -9.69 7.23 -20.24
CA LYS A 612 -11.03 7.41 -20.80
C LYS A 612 -11.79 8.56 -20.13
N GLN A 613 -11.81 8.61 -18.80
CA GLN A 613 -12.46 9.71 -18.05
C GLN A 613 -11.85 11.08 -18.39
N PHE A 614 -10.55 11.13 -18.67
CA PHE A 614 -9.87 12.32 -19.16
C PHE A 614 -10.31 12.75 -20.58
N LEU A 615 -10.57 11.81 -21.49
CA LEU A 615 -11.17 12.11 -22.81
C LEU A 615 -12.62 12.60 -22.68
N GLU A 616 -13.34 12.19 -21.64
CA GLU A 616 -14.73 12.58 -21.36
C GLU A 616 -14.86 13.89 -20.53
N ASP A 617 -13.78 14.48 -19.98
CA ASP A 617 -13.87 15.71 -19.18
C ASP A 617 -14.13 16.94 -20.06
N GLU A 618 -15.36 17.46 -20.02
CA GLU A 618 -15.80 18.67 -20.74
C GLU A 618 -14.95 19.91 -20.43
N LYS A 619 -14.18 19.92 -19.31
CA LYS A 619 -13.22 21.01 -19.01
C LYS A 619 -11.98 20.97 -19.90
N VAL A 620 -11.59 19.78 -20.37
CA VAL A 620 -10.44 19.55 -21.25
C VAL A 620 -10.88 19.59 -22.70
N PHE A 621 -11.95 18.84 -23.02
CA PHE A 621 -12.52 18.73 -24.35
C PHE A 621 -13.97 19.25 -24.35
N PRO A 622 -14.20 20.55 -24.56
CA PRO A 622 -15.54 21.13 -24.70
C PRO A 622 -16.41 20.38 -25.72
N HIS A 623 -17.71 20.37 -25.45
CA HIS A 623 -18.69 19.60 -26.21
C HIS A 623 -18.56 19.78 -27.73
N GLY A 624 -18.46 18.67 -28.46
CA GLY A 624 -18.28 18.64 -29.92
C GLY A 624 -16.84 18.71 -30.43
N GLN A 625 -15.82 18.87 -29.57
CA GLN A 625 -14.41 18.80 -30.00
C GLN A 625 -13.96 17.37 -30.33
N ILE A 626 -14.36 16.40 -29.51
CA ILE A 626 -14.27 14.97 -29.83
C ILE A 626 -15.65 14.54 -30.36
N LYS A 627 -15.70 13.95 -31.55
CA LYS A 627 -16.92 13.53 -32.25
C LYS A 627 -17.34 12.10 -31.89
N ASP A 628 -16.37 11.19 -31.78
CA ASP A 628 -16.55 9.75 -31.50
C ASP A 628 -15.29 9.19 -30.82
N VAL A 629 -15.45 8.23 -29.91
CA VAL A 629 -14.36 7.48 -29.28
C VAL A 629 -14.72 6.00 -29.32
N ARG A 630 -13.87 5.20 -29.97
CA ARG A 630 -14.04 3.75 -30.06
C ARG A 630 -12.92 3.04 -29.31
N GLU A 631 -13.31 2.05 -28.52
CA GLU A 631 -12.44 1.35 -27.59
C GLU A 631 -12.33 -0.12 -28.00
N HIS A 632 -11.11 -0.58 -28.26
CA HIS A 632 -10.80 -1.95 -28.66
C HIS A 632 -9.70 -2.57 -27.77
N HIS A 633 -9.65 -2.13 -26.52
CA HIS A 633 -8.67 -2.56 -25.50
C HIS A 633 -8.90 -4.01 -25.06
N THR A 634 -7.88 -4.57 -24.42
CA THR A 634 -7.98 -5.77 -23.57
C THR A 634 -7.51 -5.43 -22.15
N ASP A 635 -7.40 -6.46 -21.31
CA ASP A 635 -6.69 -6.44 -20.03
C ASP A 635 -5.16 -6.24 -20.17
N VAL A 636 -4.61 -6.41 -21.38
CA VAL A 636 -3.17 -6.34 -21.67
C VAL A 636 -2.80 -5.17 -22.61
N SER A 637 -3.61 -4.85 -23.61
CA SER A 637 -3.31 -3.86 -24.66
C SER A 637 -4.30 -2.71 -24.74
N VAL A 638 -3.81 -1.54 -25.16
CA VAL A 638 -4.61 -0.33 -25.37
C VAL A 638 -4.93 -0.15 -26.86
N SER A 639 -6.05 0.51 -27.16
CA SER A 639 -6.52 0.75 -28.53
C SER A 639 -7.70 1.73 -28.52
N PHE A 640 -7.41 3.03 -28.48
CA PHE A 640 -8.41 4.10 -28.64
C PHE A 640 -8.40 4.59 -30.09
N THR A 641 -9.56 4.72 -30.70
CA THR A 641 -9.74 5.44 -31.98
C THR A 641 -10.62 6.66 -31.73
N ILE A 642 -10.03 7.85 -31.82
CA ILE A 642 -10.64 9.14 -31.49
C ILE A 642 -10.89 9.90 -32.80
N VAL A 643 -12.15 10.24 -33.09
CA VAL A 643 -12.52 11.08 -34.23
C VAL A 643 -12.67 12.52 -33.74
N MET A 644 -11.88 13.43 -34.32
CA MET A 644 -11.82 14.83 -33.87
C MET A 644 -12.70 15.76 -34.71
N SER A 645 -13.07 16.90 -34.13
CA SER A 645 -13.54 18.05 -34.90
C SER A 645 -12.39 18.69 -35.67
N ASP A 646 -12.74 19.40 -36.74
CA ASP A 646 -11.74 19.99 -37.63
C ASP A 646 -11.04 21.17 -36.93
N GLU A 647 -11.74 21.82 -36.00
CA GLU A 647 -11.17 22.81 -35.07
C GLU A 647 -10.17 22.18 -34.09
N LEU A 648 -10.47 20.99 -33.53
CA LEU A 648 -9.54 20.28 -32.65
C LEU A 648 -8.34 19.77 -33.43
N ALA A 649 -8.53 19.18 -34.61
CA ALA A 649 -7.47 18.73 -35.49
C ALA A 649 -6.52 19.87 -35.90
N ALA A 650 -7.05 21.07 -36.22
CA ALA A 650 -6.26 22.26 -36.47
C ALA A 650 -5.47 22.74 -35.24
N LYS A 651 -6.01 22.59 -34.03
CA LYS A 651 -5.27 22.87 -32.77
C LYS A 651 -4.11 21.88 -32.56
N VAL A 652 -4.31 20.60 -32.89
CA VAL A 652 -3.28 19.53 -32.79
C VAL A 652 -2.56 19.24 -34.11
N ASN A 653 -2.37 20.26 -34.96
CA ASN A 653 -1.75 20.15 -36.29
C ASN A 653 -0.27 19.70 -36.30
N THR A 654 0.33 19.47 -35.14
CA THR A 654 1.72 19.01 -34.96
C THR A 654 1.76 18.03 -33.80
N ASP A 655 2.63 17.02 -33.87
CA ASP A 655 2.66 15.96 -32.85
C ASP A 655 3.05 16.48 -31.47
N ALA A 656 3.91 17.50 -31.38
CA ALA A 656 4.22 18.17 -30.11
C ALA A 656 2.97 18.75 -29.42
N LYS A 657 2.00 19.30 -30.19
CA LYS A 657 0.73 19.78 -29.64
C LYS A 657 -0.23 18.64 -29.32
N LEU A 658 -0.26 17.60 -30.16
CA LEU A 658 -1.10 16.42 -29.97
C LEU A 658 -0.71 15.68 -28.69
N ILE A 659 0.57 15.31 -28.56
CA ILE A 659 1.15 14.64 -27.39
C ILE A 659 0.83 15.42 -26.12
N LYS A 660 1.02 16.74 -26.13
CA LYS A 660 0.77 17.61 -24.98
C LYS A 660 -0.71 17.72 -24.61
N LEU A 661 -1.61 17.81 -25.60
CA LEU A 661 -3.05 17.95 -25.34
C LEU A 661 -3.67 16.62 -24.89
N PHE A 662 -3.28 15.51 -25.50
CA PHE A 662 -3.76 14.16 -25.18
C PHE A 662 -2.96 13.47 -24.07
N LYS A 663 -1.95 14.12 -23.47
CA LYS A 663 -1.07 13.54 -22.42
C LYS A 663 -0.42 12.20 -22.82
N LEU A 664 0.05 12.08 -24.06
CA LEU A 664 0.70 10.87 -24.60
C LEU A 664 2.20 10.77 -24.28
N GLU A 665 2.71 11.63 -23.39
CA GLU A 665 4.09 11.61 -22.89
C GLU A 665 4.06 11.97 -21.41
N SER A 666 4.57 11.08 -20.55
CA SER A 666 4.86 11.32 -19.13
C SER A 666 6.37 11.48 -18.94
N ALA A 667 6.80 11.86 -17.73
CA ALA A 667 8.21 11.96 -17.40
C ALA A 667 8.50 11.20 -16.11
N VAL A 668 9.64 10.51 -16.07
CA VAL A 668 10.20 9.85 -14.89
C VAL A 668 11.58 10.43 -14.59
N SER A 669 12.00 10.43 -13.33
CA SER A 669 13.31 10.93 -12.93
C SER A 669 14.14 9.85 -12.23
N THR A 670 15.45 9.91 -12.42
CA THR A 670 16.46 9.16 -11.65
C THR A 670 17.08 10.01 -10.54
N LEU A 671 16.59 11.24 -10.31
CA LEU A 671 17.18 12.18 -9.35
C LEU A 671 16.75 11.95 -7.89
N ASN A 672 15.81 11.03 -7.60
CA ASN A 672 15.30 10.77 -6.25
C ASN A 672 15.44 9.30 -5.82
N MET A 673 16.61 8.73 -6.03
CA MET A 673 16.91 7.36 -5.63
C MET A 673 17.43 7.33 -4.19
N THR A 674 16.51 7.18 -3.22
CA THR A 674 16.83 7.14 -1.79
C THR A 674 16.54 5.75 -1.22
N ALA A 675 17.50 5.13 -0.53
CA ALA A 675 17.33 3.81 0.06
C ALA A 675 18.16 3.65 1.34
N PHE A 676 17.88 2.61 2.12
CA PHE A 676 18.77 2.17 3.19
C PHE A 676 19.97 1.43 2.61
N ASN A 677 21.17 1.89 2.94
CA ASN A 677 22.42 1.19 2.66
C ASN A 677 22.57 -0.06 3.56
N LYS A 678 23.64 -0.84 3.36
CA LYS A 678 23.87 -2.08 4.14
C LYS A 678 23.93 -1.87 5.67
N ASP A 679 24.32 -0.68 6.12
CA ASP A 679 24.52 -0.32 7.53
C ASP A 679 23.25 0.27 8.16
N GLY A 680 22.11 0.24 7.45
CA GLY A 680 20.84 0.77 7.94
C GLY A 680 20.73 2.29 7.89
N LYS A 681 21.59 2.99 7.15
CA LYS A 681 21.55 4.46 7.00
C LYS A 681 20.87 4.85 5.68
N ILE A 682 20.09 5.92 5.72
CA ILE A 682 19.37 6.43 4.55
C ILE A 682 20.35 7.25 3.69
N GLN A 683 20.52 6.83 2.45
CA GLN A 683 21.43 7.45 1.49
C GLN A 683 20.69 7.80 0.19
N LYS A 684 21.05 8.93 -0.41
CA LYS A 684 20.61 9.34 -1.75
C LYS A 684 21.72 9.00 -2.75
N TYR A 685 21.38 8.23 -3.76
CA TYR A 685 22.27 7.80 -4.85
C TYR A 685 22.11 8.75 -6.04
N LYS A 686 23.19 9.00 -6.80
CA LYS A 686 23.16 9.94 -7.93
C LYS A 686 22.74 9.24 -9.23
N SER A 687 23.16 7.99 -9.40
CA SER A 687 22.91 7.22 -10.61
C SER A 687 22.57 5.75 -10.30
N ALA A 688 22.16 4.99 -11.32
CA ALA A 688 21.86 3.56 -11.17
C ALA A 688 23.16 2.75 -10.99
N GLU A 689 24.25 3.22 -11.59
CA GLU A 689 25.60 2.70 -11.47
C GLU A 689 26.06 2.74 -10.00
N ASP A 690 25.88 3.86 -9.28
CA ASP A 690 26.20 3.95 -7.84
C ASP A 690 25.54 2.82 -7.02
N ILE A 691 24.30 2.48 -7.38
CA ILE A 691 23.49 1.45 -6.71
C ILE A 691 24.02 0.05 -7.03
N ILE A 692 24.34 -0.23 -8.29
CA ILE A 692 24.95 -1.51 -8.69
C ILE A 692 26.34 -1.65 -8.05
N ASP A 693 27.08 -0.56 -7.92
CA ASP A 693 28.43 -0.53 -7.38
C ASP A 693 28.50 -0.86 -5.89
N GLU A 694 27.62 -0.28 -5.07
CA GLU A 694 27.50 -0.66 -3.66
C GLU A 694 26.99 -2.10 -3.53
N PHE A 695 25.94 -2.45 -4.27
CA PHE A 695 25.38 -3.81 -4.30
C PHE A 695 26.43 -4.87 -4.67
N PHE A 696 27.31 -4.58 -5.64
CA PHE A 696 28.33 -5.51 -6.13
C PHE A 696 29.28 -5.95 -5.03
N VAL A 697 29.75 -5.01 -4.20
CA VAL A 697 30.66 -5.29 -3.08
C VAL A 697 29.96 -6.16 -2.03
N ILE A 698 28.71 -5.84 -1.71
CA ILE A 698 27.89 -6.59 -0.75
C ILE A 698 27.63 -8.02 -1.26
N ARG A 699 27.26 -8.17 -2.53
CA ARG A 699 26.93 -9.46 -3.12
C ARG A 699 28.16 -10.36 -3.27
N LEU A 700 29.28 -9.81 -3.72
CA LEU A 700 30.53 -10.58 -3.84
C LEU A 700 31.00 -11.11 -2.47
N ALA A 701 30.88 -10.32 -1.40
CA ALA A 701 31.13 -10.78 -0.03
C ALA A 701 30.19 -11.93 0.35
N GLY A 702 28.89 -11.81 0.04
CA GLY A 702 27.92 -12.89 0.24
C GLY A 702 28.27 -14.20 -0.51
N TYR A 703 28.91 -14.14 -1.68
CA TYR A 703 29.42 -15.34 -2.34
C TYR A 703 30.65 -15.96 -1.66
N VAL A 704 31.50 -15.16 -1.01
CA VAL A 704 32.60 -15.67 -0.18
C VAL A 704 32.03 -16.42 1.03
N ASP A 705 31.06 -15.83 1.74
CA ASP A 705 30.40 -16.45 2.88
C ASP A 705 29.64 -17.72 2.48
N ARG A 706 28.91 -17.67 1.36
CA ARG A 706 28.21 -18.83 0.80
C ARG A 706 29.19 -19.95 0.44
N LYS A 707 30.32 -19.63 -0.20
CA LYS A 707 31.37 -20.62 -0.53
C LYS A 707 31.92 -21.26 0.74
N ALA A 708 32.32 -20.47 1.73
CA ALA A 708 32.85 -20.96 2.99
C ALA A 708 31.84 -21.86 3.74
N HIS A 709 30.56 -21.49 3.75
CA HIS A 709 29.48 -22.32 4.31
C HIS A 709 29.34 -23.65 3.55
N LEU A 710 29.28 -23.62 2.22
CA LEU A 710 29.15 -24.83 1.40
C LEU A 710 30.36 -25.76 1.52
N GLU A 711 31.57 -25.21 1.59
CA GLU A 711 32.80 -25.97 1.87
C GLU A 711 32.72 -26.63 3.25
N SER A 712 32.36 -25.89 4.30
CA SER A 712 32.20 -26.44 5.66
C SER A 712 31.14 -27.54 5.74
N VAL A 713 30.02 -27.41 5.01
CA VAL A 713 28.98 -28.44 4.93
C VAL A 713 29.50 -29.68 4.22
N LEU A 714 30.11 -29.54 3.04
CA LEU A 714 30.63 -30.67 2.26
C LEU A 714 31.80 -31.38 2.98
N GLU A 715 32.66 -30.65 3.69
CA GLU A 715 33.72 -31.21 4.54
C GLU A 715 33.17 -32.02 5.71
N SER A 716 32.13 -31.50 6.38
CA SER A 716 31.41 -32.20 7.44
C SER A 716 30.72 -33.46 6.90
N GLU A 717 30.08 -33.38 5.73
CA GLU A 717 29.47 -34.55 5.07
C GLU A 717 30.50 -35.61 4.68
N CYS A 718 31.64 -35.22 4.10
CA CYS A 718 32.73 -36.12 3.76
C CYS A 718 33.28 -36.80 5.02
N THR A 719 33.54 -36.04 6.08
CA THR A 719 34.02 -36.54 7.38
C THR A 719 33.02 -37.52 7.99
N ARG A 720 31.73 -37.21 7.94
CA ARG A 720 30.63 -38.06 8.43
C ARG A 720 30.52 -39.37 7.63
N LEU A 721 30.68 -39.32 6.30
CA LEU A 721 30.67 -40.51 5.43
C LEU A 721 31.92 -41.37 5.63
N GLU A 722 33.09 -40.76 5.79
CA GLU A 722 34.35 -41.46 6.10
C GLU A 722 34.27 -42.17 7.47
N ASN A 723 33.73 -41.49 8.49
CA ASN A 723 33.48 -42.10 9.80
C ASN A 723 32.43 -43.23 9.74
N LYS A 724 31.37 -43.10 8.93
CA LYS A 724 30.40 -44.20 8.69
C LYS A 724 31.05 -45.41 8.02
N ALA A 725 31.82 -45.21 6.93
CA ALA A 725 32.53 -46.28 6.25
C ALA A 725 33.51 -46.99 7.19
N ARG A 726 34.29 -46.22 7.97
CA ARG A 726 35.20 -46.74 8.99
C ARG A 726 34.47 -47.52 10.08
N PHE A 727 33.35 -47.01 10.59
CA PHE A 727 32.55 -47.68 11.63
C PHE A 727 31.95 -49.01 11.15
N VAL A 728 31.36 -49.03 9.95
CA VAL A 728 30.82 -50.26 9.35
C VAL A 728 31.94 -51.28 9.11
N ARG A 729 33.09 -50.85 8.58
CA ARG A 729 34.26 -51.71 8.36
C ARG A 729 34.79 -52.28 9.66
N GLU A 730 35.10 -51.45 10.66
CA GLU A 730 35.58 -51.91 11.98
C GLU A 730 34.56 -52.82 12.68
N THR A 731 33.26 -52.59 12.53
CA THR A 731 32.22 -53.47 13.12
C THR A 731 32.08 -54.80 12.36
N SER A 732 32.12 -54.78 11.03
CA SER A 732 32.10 -56.00 10.19
C SER A 732 33.35 -56.87 10.36
N GLU A 733 34.49 -56.26 10.72
CA GLU A 733 35.74 -56.93 11.06
C GLU A 733 35.84 -57.36 12.54
N GLY A 734 34.81 -57.10 13.35
CA GLY A 734 34.78 -57.43 14.78
C GLY A 734 35.66 -56.55 15.69
N LYS A 735 36.27 -55.48 15.15
CA LYS A 735 37.10 -54.49 15.89
C LYS A 735 36.28 -53.55 16.77
N ILE A 736 34.96 -53.46 16.53
CA ILE A 736 33.97 -52.82 17.39
C ILE A 736 32.86 -53.84 17.63
N SER A 737 32.54 -54.13 18.90
CA SER A 737 31.44 -55.03 19.25
C SER A 737 30.28 -54.26 19.86
N LEU A 738 29.13 -54.28 19.18
CA LEU A 738 27.89 -53.63 19.61
C LEU A 738 27.03 -54.52 20.53
N LEU A 739 27.39 -55.80 20.70
CA LEU A 739 26.60 -56.76 21.46
C LEU A 739 26.89 -56.66 22.97
N LYS A 740 25.83 -56.66 23.79
CA LYS A 740 25.87 -56.70 25.28
C LYS A 740 26.63 -55.53 25.94
N ARG A 741 26.71 -54.36 25.31
CA ARG A 741 27.36 -53.15 25.87
C ARG A 741 26.39 -52.00 26.09
N LYS A 742 26.70 -51.09 27.02
CA LYS A 742 25.90 -49.88 27.23
C LYS A 742 26.30 -48.83 26.19
N LYS A 743 25.35 -47.94 25.84
CA LYS A 743 25.59 -46.84 24.87
C LYS A 743 26.79 -45.99 25.27
N LYS A 744 26.87 -45.59 26.54
CA LYS A 744 27.97 -44.78 27.09
C LYS A 744 29.35 -45.42 26.86
N ASP A 745 29.48 -46.72 27.12
CA ASP A 745 30.75 -47.43 26.92
C ASP A 745 31.20 -47.38 25.44
N LEU A 746 30.24 -47.40 24.49
CA LEU A 746 30.50 -47.28 23.05
C LEU A 746 30.87 -45.84 22.68
N GLU A 747 30.20 -44.83 23.24
CA GLU A 747 30.54 -43.41 23.05
C GLU A 747 31.96 -43.09 23.58
N ASP A 748 32.35 -43.69 24.71
CA ASP A 748 33.71 -43.58 25.26
C ASP A 748 34.76 -44.25 24.35
N GLU A 749 34.46 -45.44 23.78
CA GLU A 749 35.34 -46.10 22.81
C GLU A 749 35.47 -45.30 21.51
N LEU A 750 34.36 -44.80 20.95
CA LEU A 750 34.35 -43.99 19.73
C LEU A 750 35.14 -42.69 19.94
N THR A 751 34.99 -42.05 21.11
CA THR A 751 35.81 -40.89 21.51
C THR A 751 37.30 -41.27 21.55
N LYS A 752 37.66 -42.39 22.19
CA LYS A 752 39.06 -42.87 22.28
C LYS A 752 39.65 -43.23 20.91
N LYS A 753 38.84 -43.77 19.98
CA LYS A 753 39.20 -44.09 18.60
C LYS A 753 39.18 -42.88 17.65
N LYS A 754 38.95 -41.67 18.18
CA LYS A 754 38.88 -40.39 17.46
C LYS A 754 37.84 -40.38 16.33
N TYR A 755 36.66 -40.94 16.56
CA TYR A 755 35.53 -40.74 15.66
C TYR A 755 34.98 -39.31 15.78
N PHE A 756 34.49 -38.78 14.66
CA PHE A 756 33.85 -37.47 14.61
C PHE A 756 32.53 -37.48 15.39
N LYS A 757 32.26 -36.40 16.16
CA LYS A 757 30.97 -36.17 16.83
C LYS A 757 30.15 -35.18 16.00
N ASN A 758 28.99 -35.62 15.52
CA ASN A 758 28.03 -34.76 14.84
C ASN A 758 27.09 -34.20 15.91
N ASP A 759 26.97 -32.87 16.02
CA ASP A 759 26.14 -32.20 17.05
C ASP A 759 26.40 -32.73 18.47
N GLY A 760 27.69 -32.92 18.80
CA GLY A 760 28.15 -33.42 20.10
C GLY A 760 27.97 -34.91 20.36
N ASN A 761 27.35 -35.68 19.44
CA ASN A 761 26.98 -37.08 19.66
C ASN A 761 27.45 -38.03 18.54
N PHE A 762 27.23 -39.35 18.76
CA PHE A 762 27.56 -40.43 17.81
C PHE A 762 26.31 -41.14 17.24
N ASP A 763 25.13 -40.54 17.37
CA ASP A 763 23.86 -41.21 17.02
C ASP A 763 23.78 -41.55 15.52
N TYR A 764 24.46 -40.79 14.67
CA TYR A 764 24.59 -41.06 13.24
C TYR A 764 25.36 -42.36 12.90
N LEU A 765 26.10 -42.92 13.86
CA LEU A 765 26.77 -44.23 13.79
C LEU A 765 25.97 -45.29 14.58
N LEU A 766 25.59 -44.97 15.82
CA LEU A 766 24.99 -45.94 16.75
C LEU A 766 23.54 -46.32 16.39
N ASN A 767 22.79 -45.45 15.69
CA ASN A 767 21.44 -45.75 15.23
C ASN A 767 21.40 -46.42 13.84
N MET A 768 22.54 -46.88 13.31
CA MET A 768 22.56 -47.62 12.04
C MET A 768 21.85 -48.98 12.18
N GLN A 769 20.96 -49.26 11.22
CA GLN A 769 20.25 -50.55 11.17
C GLN A 769 21.24 -51.68 10.86
N ILE A 770 21.13 -52.80 11.57
CA ILE A 770 22.10 -53.92 11.56
C ILE A 770 22.40 -54.46 10.15
N HIS A 771 21.42 -54.47 9.24
CA HIS A 771 21.63 -54.94 7.86
C HIS A 771 22.52 -54.02 7.01
N ASN A 772 22.80 -52.79 7.46
CA ASN A 772 23.77 -51.90 6.82
C ASN A 772 25.22 -52.18 7.27
N ILE A 773 25.43 -53.16 8.16
CA ILE A 773 26.75 -53.56 8.64
C ILE A 773 27.30 -54.68 7.76
N CYS A 774 27.62 -54.35 6.50
CA CYS A 774 28.21 -55.28 5.52
C CYS A 774 29.20 -54.57 4.60
N LEU A 775 30.12 -55.34 4.00
CA LEU A 775 31.17 -54.80 3.11
C LEU A 775 30.62 -54.12 1.85
N GLU A 776 29.51 -54.61 1.30
CA GLU A 776 28.81 -53.97 0.18
C GLU A 776 28.37 -52.54 0.53
N LYS A 777 27.88 -52.34 1.76
CA LYS A 777 27.46 -51.02 2.24
C LYS A 777 28.64 -50.09 2.50
N VAL A 778 29.81 -50.61 2.87
CA VAL A 778 31.06 -49.82 2.92
C VAL A 778 31.36 -49.26 1.53
N ALA A 779 31.37 -50.10 0.49
CA ALA A 779 31.66 -49.65 -0.87
C ALA A 779 30.64 -48.61 -1.39
N GLU A 780 29.35 -48.75 -1.05
CA GLU A 780 28.33 -47.74 -1.36
C GLU A 780 28.61 -46.40 -0.66
N ILE A 781 28.90 -46.41 0.65
CA ILE A 781 29.20 -45.20 1.44
C ILE A 781 30.48 -44.53 0.94
N GLU A 782 31.52 -45.32 0.60
CA GLU A 782 32.77 -44.78 0.05
C GLU A 782 32.56 -44.17 -1.34
N LYS A 783 31.75 -44.79 -2.21
CA LYS A 783 31.36 -44.16 -3.48
C LYS A 783 30.62 -42.84 -3.28
N THR A 784 29.74 -42.73 -2.28
CA THR A 784 29.08 -41.45 -1.93
C THR A 784 30.06 -40.44 -1.36
N ARG A 785 31.00 -40.85 -0.50
CA ARG A 785 32.08 -40.00 0.04
C ARG A 785 32.92 -39.43 -1.09
N ASP A 786 33.34 -40.26 -2.03
CA ASP A 786 34.27 -39.85 -3.09
C ASP A 786 33.60 -38.92 -4.10
N ALA A 787 32.30 -39.13 -4.40
CA ALA A 787 31.50 -38.17 -5.16
C ALA A 787 31.36 -36.82 -4.43
N LYS A 788 31.12 -36.83 -3.10
CA LYS A 788 31.04 -35.60 -2.29
C LYS A 788 32.40 -34.89 -2.13
N ARG A 789 33.50 -35.63 -2.09
CA ARG A 789 34.86 -35.07 -2.11
C ARG A 789 35.16 -34.42 -3.46
N GLN A 790 34.78 -35.04 -4.58
CA GLN A 790 34.89 -34.44 -5.91
C GLN A 790 34.05 -33.15 -6.04
N GLU A 791 32.85 -33.11 -5.46
CA GLU A 791 32.02 -31.90 -5.37
C GLU A 791 32.71 -30.78 -4.58
N LEU A 792 33.30 -31.11 -3.42
CA LEU A 792 34.10 -30.18 -2.60
C LEU A 792 35.35 -29.67 -3.34
N ASP A 793 36.11 -30.54 -4.01
CA ASP A 793 37.31 -30.16 -4.76
C ASP A 793 36.93 -29.27 -5.96
N THR A 794 35.77 -29.52 -6.58
CA THR A 794 35.21 -28.65 -7.63
C THR A 794 34.81 -27.29 -7.06
N LEU A 795 34.12 -27.23 -5.92
CA LEU A 795 33.75 -25.98 -5.24
C LEU A 795 34.98 -25.15 -4.83
N ARG A 796 36.02 -25.81 -4.31
CA ARG A 796 37.29 -25.18 -3.93
C ARG A 796 38.00 -24.52 -5.11
N SER A 797 37.95 -25.17 -6.28
CA SER A 797 38.57 -24.67 -7.52
C SER A 797 37.90 -23.43 -8.11
N LYS A 798 36.60 -23.21 -7.85
CA LYS A 798 35.86 -22.00 -8.28
C LYS A 798 36.08 -20.83 -7.34
N SER A 799 36.27 -19.63 -7.87
CA SER A 799 36.22 -18.38 -7.09
C SER A 799 34.78 -17.99 -6.73
N ALA A 800 34.62 -17.04 -5.81
CA ALA A 800 33.31 -16.44 -5.51
C ALA A 800 32.68 -15.77 -6.76
N ALA A 801 33.52 -15.22 -7.65
CA ALA A 801 33.11 -14.63 -8.91
C ALA A 801 32.60 -15.69 -9.92
N ASP A 802 33.27 -16.85 -10.02
CA ASP A 802 32.83 -17.94 -10.92
C ASP A 802 31.47 -18.50 -10.49
N LEU A 803 31.23 -18.63 -9.18
CA LEU A 803 29.93 -19.04 -8.64
C LEU A 803 28.82 -18.03 -8.94
N TRP A 804 29.15 -16.74 -9.02
CA TRP A 804 28.19 -15.70 -9.38
C TRP A 804 27.90 -15.71 -10.88
N GLU A 805 28.92 -15.87 -11.73
CA GLU A 805 28.74 -16.00 -13.18
C GLU A 805 27.88 -17.24 -13.53
N ASP A 806 28.07 -18.37 -12.84
CA ASP A 806 27.20 -19.55 -12.99
C ASP A 806 25.73 -19.23 -12.66
N ASP A 807 25.46 -18.60 -11.52
CA ASP A 807 24.11 -18.22 -11.08
C ASP A 807 23.47 -17.21 -12.06
N LEU A 808 24.23 -16.23 -12.57
CA LEU A 808 23.78 -15.27 -13.59
C LEU A 808 23.42 -15.98 -14.91
N ASN A 809 24.22 -16.96 -15.34
CA ASN A 809 23.95 -17.76 -16.54
C ASN A 809 22.69 -18.62 -16.38
N CYS A 810 22.49 -19.24 -15.21
CA CYS A 810 21.27 -19.96 -14.89
C CYS A 810 20.04 -19.03 -14.87
N PHE A 811 20.17 -17.82 -14.32
CA PHE A 811 19.09 -16.84 -14.27
C PHE A 811 18.71 -16.30 -15.65
N VAL A 812 19.67 -15.86 -16.48
CA VAL A 812 19.40 -15.33 -17.82
C VAL A 812 18.65 -16.38 -18.65
N LYS A 813 19.10 -17.64 -18.61
CA LYS A 813 18.40 -18.73 -19.29
C LYS A 813 16.97 -18.93 -18.74
N ALA A 814 16.79 -18.97 -17.42
CA ALA A 814 15.46 -19.12 -16.83
C ALA A 814 14.53 -17.94 -17.16
N TYR A 815 15.08 -16.74 -17.34
CA TYR A 815 14.37 -15.54 -17.76
C TYR A 815 13.96 -15.61 -19.24
N ASP A 816 14.86 -16.07 -20.13
CA ASP A 816 14.57 -16.36 -21.54
C ASP A 816 13.45 -17.40 -21.68
N ASP A 817 13.57 -18.54 -20.98
CA ASP A 817 12.59 -19.63 -20.99
C ASP A 817 11.21 -19.13 -20.51
N ASN A 818 11.16 -18.30 -19.46
CA ASN A 818 9.92 -17.72 -18.92
C ASN A 818 9.28 -16.70 -19.89
N GLU A 819 10.06 -15.81 -20.52
CA GLU A 819 9.57 -14.89 -21.55
C GLU A 819 8.99 -15.64 -22.77
N GLU A 820 9.62 -16.75 -23.15
CA GLU A 820 9.11 -17.60 -24.24
C GLU A 820 7.80 -18.31 -23.87
N GLU A 821 7.65 -18.84 -22.65
CA GLU A 821 6.42 -19.49 -22.19
C GLU A 821 5.24 -18.49 -22.20
N GLU A 822 5.43 -17.28 -21.67
CA GLU A 822 4.39 -16.24 -21.67
C GLU A 822 4.00 -15.79 -23.09
N LYS A 823 4.97 -15.64 -24.00
CA LYS A 823 4.68 -15.32 -25.42
C LYS A 823 3.85 -16.42 -26.09
N LYS A 824 4.13 -17.70 -25.79
CA LYS A 824 3.36 -18.86 -26.29
C LYS A 824 1.94 -18.89 -25.72
N GLU A 825 1.76 -18.62 -24.42
CA GLU A 825 0.43 -18.52 -23.80
C GLU A 825 -0.40 -17.36 -24.38
N MET A 826 0.22 -16.19 -24.55
CA MET A 826 -0.42 -15.01 -25.15
C MET A 826 -0.84 -15.26 -26.60
N GLN A 827 0.02 -15.89 -27.41
CA GLN A 827 -0.31 -16.25 -28.79
C GLN A 827 -1.47 -17.25 -28.85
N LEU A 828 -1.48 -18.27 -27.99
CA LEU A 828 -2.57 -19.24 -27.89
C LEU A 828 -3.92 -18.56 -27.55
N LEU A 829 -3.91 -17.58 -26.64
CA LEU A 829 -5.08 -16.78 -26.30
C LEU A 829 -5.59 -15.97 -27.50
N ILE A 830 -4.69 -15.34 -28.26
CA ILE A 830 -5.04 -14.58 -29.48
C ILE A 830 -5.68 -15.50 -30.54
N GLU A 831 -5.10 -16.69 -30.78
CA GLU A 831 -5.63 -17.67 -31.72
C GLU A 831 -7.02 -18.19 -31.30
N GLN A 832 -7.25 -18.45 -30.01
CA GLN A 832 -8.57 -18.82 -29.49
C GLN A 832 -9.61 -17.70 -29.71
N GLN A 833 -9.24 -16.44 -29.46
CA GLN A 833 -10.13 -15.30 -29.70
C GLN A 833 -10.43 -15.09 -31.20
N ALA A 834 -9.45 -15.29 -32.08
CA ALA A 834 -9.63 -15.22 -33.53
C ALA A 834 -10.59 -16.32 -34.02
N ASN A 835 -10.41 -17.57 -33.57
CA ASN A 835 -11.27 -18.70 -33.90
C ASN A 835 -12.71 -18.51 -33.39
N ALA A 836 -12.90 -17.91 -32.21
CA ALA A 836 -14.22 -17.54 -31.70
C ALA A 836 -14.93 -16.47 -32.57
N LYS A 837 -14.18 -15.52 -33.15
CA LYS A 837 -14.71 -14.53 -34.10
C LYS A 837 -15.05 -15.17 -35.46
N GLY A 838 -14.20 -16.05 -35.99
CA GLY A 838 -14.41 -16.77 -37.26
C GLY A 838 -15.65 -17.68 -37.26
N ASN A 839 -15.98 -18.31 -36.13
CA ASN A 839 -17.19 -19.11 -36.00
C ASN A 839 -18.49 -18.26 -35.97
N LYS A 840 -18.44 -17.00 -35.52
CA LYS A 840 -19.59 -16.07 -35.60
C LYS A 840 -19.88 -15.60 -37.03
N THR A 841 -18.85 -15.21 -37.79
CA THR A 841 -19.01 -14.80 -39.20
C THR A 841 -19.47 -15.95 -40.09
N THR A 842 -19.00 -17.18 -39.84
CA THR A 842 -19.46 -18.38 -40.56
C THR A 842 -20.94 -18.71 -40.27
N ARG A 843 -21.40 -18.55 -39.02
CA ARG A 843 -22.84 -18.68 -38.68
C ARG A 843 -23.72 -17.59 -39.30
N GLN A 844 -23.23 -16.36 -39.46
CA GLN A 844 -23.96 -15.29 -40.15
C GLN A 844 -24.01 -15.51 -41.67
N ARG A 845 -22.90 -15.89 -42.32
CA ARG A 845 -22.89 -16.26 -43.75
C ARG A 845 -23.78 -17.48 -44.05
N LYS A 846 -23.86 -18.47 -43.16
CA LYS A 846 -24.82 -19.60 -43.28
C LYS A 846 -26.29 -19.22 -43.03
N LYS A 847 -26.61 -18.06 -42.42
CA LYS A 847 -28.00 -17.55 -42.33
C LYS A 847 -28.42 -16.69 -43.52
N ALA A 848 -27.48 -16.05 -44.22
CA ALA A 848 -27.77 -15.21 -45.40
C ALA A 848 -28.05 -16.02 -46.68
N LYS A 849 -27.49 -17.24 -46.82
CA LYS A 849 -27.67 -18.08 -48.02
C LYS A 849 -28.88 -19.03 -48.00
N THR A 850 -29.68 -19.10 -46.93
CA THR A 850 -30.80 -20.06 -46.79
C THR A 850 -32.18 -19.41 -46.95
N LYS A 851 -32.29 -18.34 -47.76
CA LYS A 851 -33.57 -17.63 -48.00
C LYS A 851 -33.88 -17.33 -49.48
N LYS A 852 -33.15 -17.95 -50.41
CA LYS A 852 -33.54 -18.11 -51.82
C LYS A 852 -33.45 -19.59 -52.20
N GLU A 853 -34.29 -19.98 -53.15
CA GLU A 853 -34.34 -21.31 -53.80
C GLU A 853 -34.77 -22.52 -52.93
N LYS A 854 -36.10 -22.70 -52.87
CA LYS A 854 -36.72 -24.03 -52.83
C LYS A 854 -37.12 -24.42 -54.27
N SER A 855 -36.42 -25.35 -54.91
CA SER A 855 -37.01 -26.21 -55.96
C SER A 855 -36.09 -27.36 -56.39
N THR A 856 -36.72 -28.52 -56.63
CA THR A 856 -36.22 -29.69 -57.38
C THR A 856 -35.08 -30.54 -56.81
N LYS A 857 -35.05 -31.81 -57.25
CA LYS A 857 -34.34 -32.96 -56.67
C LYS A 857 -32.96 -33.16 -57.33
N ASP A 858 -31.97 -33.65 -56.57
CA ASP A 858 -31.44 -35.03 -56.71
C ASP A 858 -30.29 -35.34 -55.72
N LYS A 859 -29.91 -36.61 -55.62
CA LYS A 859 -28.77 -37.19 -54.84
C LYS A 859 -27.63 -37.61 -55.82
N PRO A 860 -26.40 -38.02 -55.40
CA PRO A 860 -25.83 -38.22 -54.04
C PRO A 860 -24.38 -37.69 -53.81
N ALA A 861 -23.83 -38.04 -52.63
CA ALA A 861 -22.41 -38.37 -52.33
C ALA A 861 -21.32 -37.27 -52.15
N LYS A 862 -20.91 -37.05 -50.89
CA LYS A 862 -19.61 -37.47 -50.31
C LYS A 862 -19.49 -37.05 -48.83
N LYS A 863 -19.21 -38.00 -47.93
CA LYS A 863 -18.96 -37.79 -46.50
C LYS A 863 -17.76 -38.66 -46.09
N GLU A 864 -16.57 -38.08 -45.94
CA GLU A 864 -15.40 -38.85 -45.48
C GLU A 864 -14.20 -38.04 -44.94
N LYS A 865 -14.37 -36.77 -44.55
CA LYS A 865 -13.27 -35.94 -43.98
C LYS A 865 -13.47 -35.43 -42.54
N GLU A 866 -14.70 -35.24 -42.07
CA GLU A 866 -14.95 -34.74 -40.70
C GLU A 866 -14.69 -35.77 -39.59
N LYS A 867 -14.51 -37.06 -39.91
CA LYS A 867 -14.40 -38.13 -38.90
C LYS A 867 -12.98 -38.39 -38.38
N VAL A 868 -11.95 -37.85 -39.03
CA VAL A 868 -10.55 -38.09 -38.64
C VAL A 868 -10.10 -37.08 -37.58
N GLU A 869 -10.55 -35.82 -37.67
CA GLU A 869 -10.17 -34.75 -36.74
C GLU A 869 -10.78 -34.93 -35.33
N GLU A 870 -12.02 -35.44 -35.20
CA GLU A 870 -12.63 -35.69 -33.88
C GLU A 870 -11.92 -36.83 -33.11
N ASP A 871 -11.51 -37.90 -33.79
CA ASP A 871 -10.84 -39.06 -33.16
C ASP A 871 -9.39 -38.73 -32.73
N GLU A 872 -8.67 -37.87 -33.47
CA GLU A 872 -7.34 -37.39 -33.04
C GLU A 872 -7.41 -36.52 -31.77
N ILE A 873 -8.42 -35.63 -31.67
CA ILE A 873 -8.61 -34.74 -30.52
C ILE A 873 -8.91 -35.52 -29.24
N LEU A 874 -9.75 -36.58 -29.29
CA LEU A 874 -9.95 -37.46 -28.14
C LEU A 874 -8.65 -38.19 -27.74
N SER A 875 -7.87 -38.66 -28.72
CA SER A 875 -6.62 -39.38 -28.43
C SER A 875 -5.55 -38.49 -27.76
N LEU A 876 -5.51 -37.19 -28.09
CA LEU A 876 -4.61 -36.23 -27.45
C LEU A 876 -5.03 -35.89 -26.01
N ALA A 877 -6.33 -35.76 -25.74
CA ALA A 877 -6.85 -35.54 -24.39
C ALA A 877 -6.52 -36.70 -23.43
N ASP A 878 -6.64 -37.94 -23.90
CA ASP A 878 -6.27 -39.14 -23.12
C ASP A 878 -4.74 -39.31 -22.97
N ARG A 879 -3.94 -38.88 -23.96
CA ARG A 879 -2.48 -38.82 -23.84
C ARG A 879 -2.03 -37.77 -22.82
N LEU A 880 -2.68 -36.61 -22.74
CA LEU A 880 -2.40 -35.59 -21.73
C LEU A 880 -2.75 -36.07 -20.31
N LYS A 881 -3.91 -36.73 -20.11
CA LYS A 881 -4.24 -37.37 -18.83
C LYS A 881 -3.21 -38.41 -18.39
N LYS A 882 -2.77 -39.30 -19.28
CA LYS A 882 -1.73 -40.30 -18.97
C LYS A 882 -0.34 -39.72 -18.73
N ARG A 883 -0.05 -38.49 -19.15
CA ARG A 883 1.25 -37.83 -18.94
C ARG A 883 1.33 -37.03 -17.65
N LEU A 884 0.18 -36.71 -17.03
CA LEU A 884 0.08 -36.07 -15.71
C LEU A 884 0.22 -37.06 -14.54
N GLU A 885 0.15 -38.38 -14.78
CA GLU A 885 0.34 -39.44 -13.77
C GLU A 885 1.73 -40.09 -13.84
N VAL A 886 2.81 -39.29 -13.80
CA VAL A 886 4.18 -39.81 -13.60
C VAL A 886 4.93 -39.01 -12.53
N THR A 887 4.68 -39.35 -11.27
CA THR A 887 5.65 -39.12 -10.17
C THR A 887 6.22 -40.46 -9.73
N PRO A 888 7.52 -40.57 -9.38
CA PRO A 888 8.13 -41.84 -9.02
C PRO A 888 7.63 -42.30 -7.63
N VAL A 889 6.83 -43.38 -7.63
CA VAL A 889 6.34 -44.01 -6.39
C VAL A 889 7.41 -44.92 -5.79
N ILE A 890 7.94 -44.53 -4.62
CA ILE A 890 8.75 -45.42 -3.77
C ILE A 890 7.85 -46.55 -3.25
N GLN A 891 8.26 -47.79 -3.47
CA GLN A 891 7.50 -48.98 -3.09
C GLN A 891 7.30 -49.10 -1.57
N LYS A 892 6.06 -49.27 -1.12
CA LYS A 892 5.74 -49.92 0.17
C LYS A 892 4.83 -51.12 -0.07
N LYS A 893 5.28 -52.31 0.38
CA LYS A 893 4.53 -53.56 0.27
C LYS A 893 3.42 -53.64 1.32
N GLY A 894 2.17 -53.65 0.83
CA GLY A 894 0.99 -54.41 1.27
C GLY A 894 0.64 -54.63 2.76
N LEU A 895 -0.66 -54.49 3.05
CA LEU A 895 -1.43 -55.49 3.82
C LEU A 895 -2.91 -55.51 3.33
N GLN A 896 -3.65 -56.59 3.60
CA GLN A 896 -4.92 -56.95 2.92
C GLN A 896 -6.20 -56.79 3.77
N LYS A 897 -7.35 -56.52 3.12
CA LYS A 897 -8.67 -57.26 3.16
C LYS A 897 -9.85 -56.33 2.77
N LYS A 898 -10.67 -56.66 1.73
CA LYS A 898 -12.01 -57.34 1.77
C LYS A 898 -13.01 -56.64 2.71
N ARG A 899 -14.27 -56.26 2.39
CA ARG A 899 -15.34 -56.58 1.39
C ARG A 899 -16.14 -55.26 1.10
N ALA A 900 -17.09 -55.08 0.17
CA ALA A 900 -17.61 -55.77 -1.03
C ALA A 900 -18.48 -54.76 -1.86
N LYS A 901 -19.59 -55.18 -2.49
CA LYS A 901 -20.70 -54.38 -3.09
C LYS A 901 -22.03 -55.09 -2.89
N GLU A 902 -23.15 -54.36 -2.93
CA GLU A 902 -24.48 -54.88 -3.30
C GLU A 902 -25.33 -53.77 -3.97
N ASP A 903 -26.20 -54.14 -4.92
CA ASP A 903 -26.82 -53.24 -5.89
C ASP A 903 -28.36 -53.09 -5.72
N THR A 904 -28.85 -51.85 -5.50
CA THR A 904 -29.96 -51.15 -6.23
C THR A 904 -31.39 -51.79 -6.40
N PRO A 905 -32.41 -51.17 -7.07
CA PRO A 905 -33.13 -49.91 -6.77
C PRO A 905 -34.70 -49.95 -6.97
N LYS A 906 -35.37 -48.76 -6.94
CA LYS A 906 -36.81 -48.42 -7.28
C LYS A 906 -37.82 -48.67 -6.13
N GLY A 907 -38.94 -47.96 -5.90
CA GLY A 907 -39.67 -46.81 -6.49
C GLY A 907 -40.94 -46.53 -5.61
N ILE A 908 -41.88 -45.57 -5.80
CA ILE A 908 -42.13 -44.42 -6.70
C ILE A 908 -43.16 -43.46 -6.01
N THR A 909 -43.41 -42.25 -6.57
CA THR A 909 -44.39 -41.17 -6.20
C THR A 909 -45.89 -41.57 -6.27
N PRO A 910 -46.96 -40.76 -5.91
CA PRO A 910 -47.06 -39.27 -5.92
C PRO A 910 -47.99 -38.57 -4.88
N ALA A 911 -48.28 -37.28 -5.11
CA ALA A 911 -49.00 -36.31 -4.26
C ALA A 911 -50.54 -36.28 -4.41
N VAL A 912 -51.25 -35.55 -3.53
CA VAL A 912 -52.36 -34.59 -3.82
C VAL A 912 -52.93 -33.92 -2.52
N ARG A 913 -53.59 -32.75 -2.65
CA ARG A 913 -54.32 -31.95 -1.61
C ARG A 913 -55.66 -32.63 -1.18
N PRO A 914 -56.61 -32.12 -0.33
CA PRO A 914 -56.76 -30.75 0.25
C PRO A 914 -57.44 -30.58 1.66
N LYS A 915 -57.60 -29.30 2.07
CA LYS A 915 -58.74 -28.67 2.82
C LYS A 915 -59.02 -28.89 4.35
N ASP A 916 -59.17 -27.72 5.00
CA ASP A 916 -60.24 -27.27 5.93
C ASP A 916 -60.49 -27.83 7.37
N LYS A 917 -60.54 -26.86 8.31
CA LYS A 917 -61.44 -26.66 9.48
C LYS A 917 -61.29 -27.47 10.79
N LYS A 918 -61.23 -26.68 11.90
CA LYS A 918 -61.88 -26.79 13.24
C LYS A 918 -62.28 -28.21 13.73
N THR A 919 -61.95 -28.66 14.95
CA THR A 919 -62.46 -28.16 16.26
C THR A 919 -61.85 -28.90 17.49
N LYS A 920 -61.72 -28.16 18.62
CA LYS A 920 -61.99 -28.51 20.05
C LYS A 920 -61.80 -29.95 20.64
N LYS A 921 -61.18 -29.91 21.84
CA LYS A 921 -61.52 -30.57 23.14
C LYS A 921 -60.87 -31.92 23.56
N GLY A 922 -60.09 -31.83 24.65
CA GLY A 922 -59.98 -32.82 25.75
C GLY A 922 -58.81 -33.81 25.69
N ARG A 923 -58.26 -34.34 26.80
CA ARG A 923 -58.46 -34.07 28.25
C ARG A 923 -57.41 -34.86 29.08
N ASN A 924 -56.89 -34.30 30.20
CA ASN A 924 -56.19 -34.96 31.35
C ASN A 924 -54.80 -35.63 31.12
N LYS A 925 -53.86 -35.74 32.09
CA LYS A 925 -53.68 -35.21 33.48
C LYS A 925 -52.20 -35.36 33.97
N MET A 926 -51.92 -34.93 35.22
CA MET A 926 -50.68 -35.01 36.07
C MET A 926 -49.66 -33.88 35.81
N GLU A 927 -49.42 -32.91 36.72
CA GLU A 927 -48.84 -32.94 38.12
C GLU A 927 -47.28 -33.07 38.04
N GLU A 928 -46.41 -32.23 38.63
CA GLU A 928 -46.36 -31.44 39.91
C GLU A 928 -45.82 -29.98 39.69
N GLU A 929 -46.37 -28.92 40.32
CA GLU A 929 -45.94 -28.13 41.51
C GLU A 929 -44.58 -27.36 41.49
N SER A 930 -44.62 -26.02 41.44
CA SER A 930 -44.28 -25.09 42.56
C SER A 930 -44.06 -23.60 42.14
N ASP A 931 -44.87 -22.73 42.77
CA ASP A 931 -44.64 -21.37 43.31
C ASP A 931 -44.20 -20.15 42.42
N ASP A 932 -45.22 -19.36 42.04
CA ASP A 932 -45.49 -17.95 42.39
C ASP A 932 -44.38 -16.86 42.41
N ASP A 933 -44.59 -15.74 41.68
CA ASP A 933 -45.17 -14.50 42.28
C ASP A 933 -45.62 -13.45 41.22
N ASP A 934 -46.58 -12.58 41.60
CA ASP A 934 -47.39 -11.70 40.72
C ASP A 934 -46.82 -10.28 40.41
N PHE A 935 -47.26 -9.64 39.30
CA PHE A 935 -48.11 -8.40 39.35
C PHE A 935 -48.65 -7.86 37.99
N VAL A 936 -50.00 -7.83 37.87
CA VAL A 936 -50.95 -6.77 37.38
C VAL A 936 -50.46 -5.76 36.29
N VAL A 937 -50.95 -5.73 35.04
CA VAL A 937 -52.27 -5.31 34.43
C VAL A 937 -52.51 -3.79 34.31
N ASP A 938 -52.68 -3.32 33.06
CA ASP A 938 -53.61 -2.26 32.52
C ASP A 938 -53.11 -1.91 31.10
N ASP A 939 -53.78 -2.08 29.95
CA ASP A 939 -55.20 -2.12 29.49
C ASP A 939 -55.72 -0.77 28.89
N PHE A 940 -56.58 -0.85 27.86
CA PHE A 940 -57.26 0.26 27.13
C PHE A 940 -56.40 1.23 26.25
N GLU A 941 -56.84 1.77 25.10
CA GLU A 941 -58.02 1.50 24.24
C GLU A 941 -57.76 1.87 22.74
N ILE A 942 -58.74 1.62 21.88
CA ILE A 942 -58.75 1.74 20.43
C ILE A 942 -59.36 3.08 19.98
N SER A 943 -58.86 3.67 18.89
CA SER A 943 -59.71 4.43 17.96
C SER A 943 -59.24 4.29 16.51
N ALA A 944 -60.10 3.75 15.64
CA ALA A 944 -59.87 3.65 14.20
C ALA A 944 -60.78 4.61 13.44
N ILE A 945 -60.28 5.22 12.35
CA ILE A 945 -61.12 5.81 11.30
C ILE A 945 -60.57 5.39 9.92
N GLU A 946 -61.52 5.04 9.06
CA GLU A 946 -61.48 4.60 7.66
C GLU A 946 -61.02 5.73 6.70
N VAL A 947 -60.77 5.59 5.39
CA VAL A 947 -60.49 4.51 4.40
C VAL A 947 -60.03 5.25 3.13
N GLU A 948 -59.05 4.76 2.37
CA GLU A 948 -59.19 4.68 0.89
C GLU A 948 -58.12 3.82 0.20
N ASN A 949 -58.55 3.12 -0.87
CA ASN A 949 -57.75 2.14 -1.59
C ASN A 949 -57.07 2.73 -2.83
N LYS A 950 -55.72 2.67 -2.92
CA LYS A 950 -54.99 2.56 -4.20
C LYS A 950 -53.85 1.55 -4.09
N ARG A 951 -53.90 0.50 -4.93
CA ARG A 951 -52.84 -0.53 -5.09
C ARG A 951 -51.77 -0.05 -6.11
N PRO A 952 -50.71 -0.83 -6.44
CA PRO A 952 -49.46 -0.77 -5.68
C PRO A 952 -48.21 -0.56 -6.58
N ILE A 953 -47.14 0.03 -6.05
CA ILE A 953 -45.82 0.01 -6.70
C ILE A 953 -44.84 -0.80 -5.85
N ARG A 954 -44.43 -1.96 -6.37
CA ARG A 954 -43.34 -2.76 -5.81
C ARG A 954 -42.02 -1.99 -5.94
N ARG A 955 -41.46 -1.53 -4.81
CA ARG A 955 -40.01 -1.34 -4.66
C ARG A 955 -39.47 -2.49 -3.81
N THR A 956 -38.73 -3.39 -4.44
CA THR A 956 -37.98 -4.45 -3.75
C THR A 956 -36.81 -3.83 -2.99
N LYS A 957 -36.68 -4.15 -1.70
CA LYS A 957 -35.54 -3.74 -0.88
C LYS A 957 -34.25 -4.35 -1.44
N ALA A 958 -33.25 -3.52 -1.72
CA ALA A 958 -31.87 -3.97 -1.87
C ALA A 958 -31.24 -4.13 -0.47
N PRO A 959 -30.37 -5.13 -0.24
CA PRO A 959 -29.57 -5.20 0.98
C PRO A 959 -28.48 -4.13 0.93
N VAL A 960 -28.43 -3.26 1.93
CA VAL A 960 -27.33 -2.31 2.12
C VAL A 960 -26.23 -3.02 2.90
N THR A 961 -25.25 -3.58 2.18
CA THR A 961 -23.99 -4.03 2.77
C THR A 961 -23.10 -2.82 3.02
N TYR A 962 -22.80 -2.56 4.30
CA TYR A 962 -21.75 -1.61 4.69
C TYR A 962 -20.40 -2.18 4.30
N VAL A 963 -19.70 -1.51 3.38
CA VAL A 963 -18.27 -1.68 3.18
C VAL A 963 -17.58 -0.84 4.25
N ILE A 964 -16.73 -1.48 5.06
CA ILE A 964 -15.78 -0.77 5.91
C ILE A 964 -14.63 -0.39 4.98
N ASP A 965 -14.55 0.89 4.70
CA ASP A 965 -13.60 1.48 3.75
C ASP A 965 -12.53 2.20 4.57
N ASP A 966 -11.48 1.45 4.92
CA ASP A 966 -10.25 1.97 5.54
C ASP A 966 -9.19 2.26 4.45
N SER A 967 -9.61 2.47 3.20
CA SER A 967 -8.74 2.81 2.07
C SER A 967 -8.71 4.31 1.76
N ASP A 968 -8.54 5.15 2.80
CA ASP A 968 -8.15 6.56 2.67
C ASP A 968 -6.65 6.69 2.26
N GLU A 969 -6.23 5.96 1.23
CA GLU A 969 -5.20 6.45 0.30
C GLU A 969 -5.90 7.42 -0.67
N GLU A 970 -6.26 8.63 -0.18
CA GLU A 970 -6.55 9.74 -1.09
C GLU A 970 -5.27 9.99 -1.91
N ASP A 971 -5.34 9.77 -3.22
CA ASP A 971 -4.22 9.96 -4.15
C ASP A 971 -3.71 11.42 -4.08
N GLU A 972 -2.69 11.74 -3.25
CA GLU A 972 -1.89 12.98 -3.31
C GLU A 972 -0.99 12.97 -4.58
N GLU A 973 -1.60 12.91 -5.78
CA GLU A 973 -0.97 13.33 -7.03
C GLU A 973 -0.83 14.87 -7.08
N ASP A 974 -0.16 15.46 -6.08
CA ASP A 974 0.34 16.82 -6.16
C ASP A 974 1.72 16.77 -6.82
N SER A 975 1.77 17.16 -8.10
CA SER A 975 3.02 17.22 -8.86
C SER A 975 4.03 18.12 -8.15
N TYR A 976 5.12 17.53 -7.64
CA TYR A 976 6.26 18.27 -7.13
C TYR A 976 6.92 19.04 -8.27
N VAL A 977 6.54 20.32 -8.41
CA VAL A 977 7.38 21.32 -9.05
C VAL A 977 8.24 21.90 -7.94
N GLU A 978 9.41 21.30 -7.72
CA GLU A 978 10.47 21.97 -6.99
C GLU A 978 10.88 23.22 -7.79
N GLU A 979 10.74 24.39 -7.17
CA GLU A 979 11.54 25.54 -7.54
C GLU A 979 12.92 25.25 -6.92
N ASN A 980 13.93 24.99 -7.76
CA ASN A 980 15.31 24.92 -7.31
C ASN A 980 15.63 26.25 -6.61
N GLU A 981 16.00 26.20 -5.33
CA GLU A 981 16.85 27.25 -4.77
C GLU A 981 18.26 26.91 -5.23
N ASP A 982 18.84 27.79 -6.05
CA ASP A 982 20.18 27.59 -6.61
C ASP A 982 21.22 27.60 -5.48
N ASP A 983 22.13 26.61 -5.50
CA ASP A 983 23.33 26.58 -4.65
C ASP A 983 24.31 27.67 -5.14
N ASP A 984 24.06 28.92 -4.77
CA ASP A 984 25.05 30.01 -4.89
C ASP A 984 26.17 29.80 -3.85
N GLU A 985 27.12 28.92 -4.18
CA GLU A 985 28.45 28.89 -3.54
C GLU A 985 29.23 30.15 -3.91
N ASP A 986 29.34 31.10 -2.97
CA ASP A 986 30.29 32.21 -3.04
C ASP A 986 30.99 32.37 -1.66
N TYR A 987 32.26 31.92 -1.63
CA TYR A 987 33.34 32.13 -0.63
C TYR A 987 33.02 32.39 0.86
#